data_AF-A0A9P5KW21-F1
#
_entry.id   AF-A0A9P5KW21-F1
#
_cell.length_a   1.000
_cell.length_b   1.000
_cell.length_c   1.000
_cell.angle_alpha   90.00
_cell.angle_beta   90.00
_cell.angle_gamma   90.00
#
_symmetry.space_group_name_H-M   'P 1'
#
loop_
_entity.id
_entity.type
_entity.pdbx_description
1 polymer ?
#
loop_
_entity_poly.entity_id
_entity_poly.type
_entity_poly.pdbx_seq_one_letter_code
_entity_poly.pdbx_strand_id
1 'polypeptide(L)'
;MSSKQSTSSSSIVEELLQDHPFPIPGDLSSFTGEYYTTHQILVQQVAHALSGSIFSYSPESFGLDTAISKWKHFSQANAQGVVPNLNQLESRAGAASILLGYIYNNLSKDASLPVPQTVLASTATLKLMEPVLAQYAVKPSSTHPLAFNAASIDLDIASGSLVTDYTSALKISRDLGLGLISSSTISEAQHMTLLSTILSTSAPTIHIYDGIRGLRESSKASNVLDVAQIGDIYKKIASKPVSGSNAGAHLLSTLKDVNEALGTSYKPFEYTGHASAKTVIIAFGSSEAVTASQVAEHLSQSGHAVGAINVRVYSPFIESEFFATLPKSAENIIVLGQVDDEAKVEEASYQSPLYLDVATAHTMKYGFASKASPVIVDAKYARSKVWTREEIYNLYDIATPAVPARADVKEVTFWDLDNSKTADTPSKLAHVVSLDGENSVSHISYYDNEVLGGVIESQLRVSRAAINAPYPVEHADFVFVNNLDITKNYDVLFNAKQGAKVLIAGAPNVDGLEKALGSKFKRSAAAKEVSLFAYDIEAIGENSETLGKTKSMVEQISFWKTFSPELTLNQITTKIVTANGVDTELVAATVAILIEKVTETALSKIEVPKEWSQTEATEAEIDGTLVNNIKTISFAPTEKTTIQEETGAEASDSWVEAAKSLTFKEAYGATQELRPDLPVKNFVAKVQENRRVTPDGYERHIFHFELDITGTGLTYAIGEALGVHARNNKKDVTEFLEWYGINPEAIVSVPAREDPLYNEVRTAYQAFRDNLDIFGKPPKKFYESLAPFATDDKEKAHLEKLASAAGAEELKHRAEVDFDSFADILKEFKSAHPSLSDLVQIVAPLKRREYSIASSQKVHPNAVHLLIVVVDWVDSKGRTRYGQCSKYLSDLPVGAELVVSVKPSVMKLPPLSTQPIIMAGLGTGLAPFKAFVEEKMWQQAQGQEIGEIYLYLGSRHQKEEYLYGELWEAYKDAGIVTHIGAAFSRDQPQKIYIQDRIRESLPELVSAFVDKNGSFYLCGPTWPVPDITACLEDILTVDSERRGVTIDTAREIEELKETGRYVLEVY
;
A
#
# COMPACT_ATOMS: atom_id res chain seq x y z
N MET A 1 32.59 -15.49 -20.80
CA MET A 1 32.82 -15.24 -19.37
C MET A 1 31.96 -14.05 -18.98
N SER A 2 30.63 -14.07 -18.95
CA SER A 2 29.62 -15.01 -18.43
C SER A 2 29.73 -15.31 -16.94
N SER A 3 28.69 -14.85 -16.25
CA SER A 3 28.24 -15.07 -14.86
C SER A 3 28.73 -14.09 -13.78
N LYS A 4 27.73 -13.65 -12.99
CA LYS A 4 27.78 -12.94 -11.70
C LYS A 4 27.63 -11.41 -11.73
N GLN A 5 26.47 -10.96 -12.21
CA GLN A 5 25.81 -9.74 -11.72
C GLN A 5 24.31 -10.03 -11.62
N SER A 6 23.77 -10.08 -10.40
CA SER A 6 22.34 -9.92 -10.03
C SER A 6 22.07 -10.61 -8.69
N THR A 7 22.02 -9.86 -7.57
CA THR A 7 21.40 -10.33 -6.30
C THR A 7 20.95 -9.18 -5.35
N SER A 8 20.80 -7.92 -5.80
CA SER A 8 20.46 -6.81 -4.87
C SER A 8 19.04 -6.24 -5.01
N SER A 9 18.10 -6.98 -5.60
CA SER A 9 16.70 -6.54 -5.74
C SER A 9 15.69 -7.66 -5.44
N SER A 10 16.10 -8.69 -4.70
CA SER A 10 15.31 -9.90 -4.51
C SER A 10 14.37 -9.83 -3.31
N SER A 11 14.58 -8.97 -2.29
CA SER A 11 13.84 -9.08 -1.02
C SER A 11 12.33 -8.85 -1.11
N ILE A 12 11.85 -7.76 -1.72
CA ILE A 12 10.40 -7.46 -1.79
C ILE A 12 9.64 -8.42 -2.72
N VAL A 13 10.32 -8.98 -3.73
CA VAL A 13 9.73 -9.94 -4.67
C VAL A 13 9.84 -11.37 -4.14
N GLU A 14 10.85 -11.71 -3.35
CA GLU A 14 11.01 -13.01 -2.67
C GLU A 14 10.10 -13.14 -1.44
N GLU A 15 9.78 -12.05 -0.74
CA GLU A 15 8.84 -12.07 0.39
C GLU A 15 7.39 -12.34 -0.06
N LEU A 16 6.98 -11.82 -1.22
CA LEU A 16 5.68 -12.16 -1.84
C LEU A 16 5.65 -13.56 -2.51
N LEU A 17 6.78 -14.27 -2.55
CA LEU A 17 6.92 -15.61 -3.16
C LEU A 17 6.85 -16.76 -2.13
N GLN A 18 6.80 -16.49 -0.82
CA GLN A 18 6.73 -17.57 0.19
C GLN A 18 5.48 -18.47 0.02
N ASP A 19 4.42 -17.96 -0.62
CA ASP A 19 3.12 -18.63 -0.73
C ASP A 19 2.65 -18.96 -2.15
N HIS A 20 3.44 -18.63 -3.17
CA HIS A 20 3.11 -18.95 -4.56
C HIS A 20 3.84 -20.20 -5.03
N PRO A 21 3.13 -21.32 -5.31
CA PRO A 21 3.76 -22.58 -5.71
C PRO A 21 4.39 -22.55 -7.10
N PHE A 22 4.12 -21.51 -7.88
CA PHE A 22 4.61 -21.35 -9.24
C PHE A 22 5.31 -20.00 -9.39
N PRO A 23 6.59 -19.98 -9.78
CA PRO A 23 7.31 -18.74 -9.96
C PRO A 23 6.77 -17.97 -11.16
N ILE A 24 6.69 -16.65 -11.04
CA ILE A 24 6.42 -15.77 -12.20
C ILE A 24 7.59 -15.93 -13.19
N PRO A 25 7.36 -16.34 -14.44
CA PRO A 25 8.44 -16.52 -15.41
C PRO A 25 9.07 -15.16 -15.75
N GLY A 26 10.38 -15.15 -15.95
CA GLY A 26 11.11 -13.95 -16.37
C GLY A 26 10.90 -13.61 -17.85
N ASP A 27 10.57 -14.61 -18.67
CA ASP A 27 10.32 -14.48 -20.11
C ASP A 27 8.81 -14.55 -20.39
N LEU A 28 8.27 -13.50 -21.00
CA LEU A 28 6.84 -13.41 -21.34
C LEU A 28 6.39 -14.38 -22.43
N SER A 29 7.31 -14.90 -23.24
CA SER A 29 7.00 -15.87 -24.29
C SER A 29 6.76 -17.28 -23.75
N SER A 30 7.08 -17.54 -22.48
CA SER A 30 6.87 -18.86 -21.87
C SER A 30 5.40 -19.15 -21.52
N PHE A 31 4.55 -18.13 -21.49
CA PHE A 31 3.11 -18.30 -21.25
C PHE A 31 2.46 -18.87 -22.50
N THR A 32 2.18 -20.17 -22.53
CA THR A 32 1.51 -20.78 -23.68
C THR A 32 0.76 -22.05 -23.29
N GLY A 33 -0.40 -22.27 -23.90
CA GLY A 33 -1.18 -23.49 -23.75
C GLY A 33 -1.76 -23.67 -22.35
N GLU A 34 -1.38 -24.75 -21.67
CA GLU A 34 -1.78 -24.95 -20.28
C GLU A 34 -0.69 -24.46 -19.33
N TYR A 35 -1.04 -23.57 -18.42
CA TYR A 35 -0.06 -22.87 -17.58
C TYR A 35 -0.57 -22.68 -16.15
N TYR A 36 0.26 -22.99 -15.15
CA TYR A 36 -0.08 -22.77 -13.75
C TYR A 36 0.25 -21.33 -13.34
N THR A 37 -0.76 -20.59 -12.89
CA THR A 37 -0.64 -19.16 -12.58
C THR A 37 -1.82 -18.69 -11.73
N THR A 38 -1.91 -17.39 -11.44
CA THR A 38 -3.09 -16.72 -10.85
C THR A 38 -3.85 -15.93 -11.92
N HIS A 39 -5.08 -15.51 -11.62
CA HIS A 39 -5.84 -14.63 -12.52
C HIS A 39 -5.08 -13.32 -12.74
N GLN A 40 -4.57 -12.77 -11.65
CA GLN A 40 -3.88 -11.49 -11.64
C GLN A 40 -2.64 -11.46 -12.54
N ILE A 41 -1.84 -12.54 -12.57
CA ILE A 41 -0.65 -12.61 -13.44
C ILE A 41 -1.07 -12.61 -14.93
N LEU A 42 -2.17 -13.28 -15.29
CA LEU A 42 -2.68 -13.26 -16.68
C LEU A 42 -3.25 -11.89 -17.08
N VAL A 43 -3.92 -11.19 -16.16
CA VAL A 43 -4.35 -9.80 -16.35
C VAL A 43 -3.13 -8.90 -16.59
N GLN A 44 -2.11 -9.04 -15.75
CA GLN A 44 -0.85 -8.31 -15.88
C GLN A 44 -0.13 -8.64 -17.18
N GLN A 45 -0.17 -9.88 -17.65
CA GLN A 45 0.45 -10.30 -18.91
C GLN A 45 -0.14 -9.54 -20.10
N VAL A 46 -1.47 -9.42 -20.18
CA VAL A 46 -2.14 -8.65 -21.24
C VAL A 46 -1.84 -7.16 -21.11
N ALA A 47 -1.87 -6.62 -19.89
CA ALA A 47 -1.52 -5.24 -19.62
C ALA A 47 -0.10 -4.92 -20.12
N HIS A 48 0.88 -5.78 -19.81
CA HIS A 48 2.27 -5.65 -20.27
C HIS A 48 2.39 -5.83 -21.78
N ALA A 49 1.69 -6.81 -22.36
CA ALA A 49 1.77 -7.12 -23.78
C ALA A 49 1.28 -5.98 -24.69
N LEU A 50 0.31 -5.19 -24.23
CA LEU A 50 -0.40 -4.22 -25.07
C LEU A 50 -0.14 -2.75 -24.71
N SER A 51 0.28 -2.45 -23.48
CA SER A 51 0.30 -1.05 -23.01
C SER A 51 1.63 -0.34 -23.28
N GLY A 52 1.53 0.97 -23.52
CA GLY A 52 2.70 1.86 -23.54
C GLY A 52 3.10 2.31 -22.13
N SER A 53 2.13 2.73 -21.33
CA SER A 53 2.29 2.97 -19.90
C SER A 53 1.24 2.23 -19.09
N ILE A 54 1.64 1.84 -17.88
CA ILE A 54 0.83 1.11 -16.92
C ILE A 54 0.83 1.92 -15.62
N PHE A 55 -0.35 2.21 -15.10
CA PHE A 55 -0.55 2.93 -13.84
C PHE A 55 -1.03 1.94 -12.80
N SER A 56 -0.19 1.66 -11.80
CA SER A 56 -0.51 0.75 -10.72
C SER A 56 -0.86 1.53 -9.46
N TYR A 57 -2.03 1.23 -8.90
CA TYR A 57 -2.48 1.72 -7.60
C TYR A 57 -2.68 0.52 -6.67
N SER A 58 -1.58 -0.13 -6.32
CA SER A 58 -1.58 -1.28 -5.40
C SER A 58 -1.51 -0.79 -3.96
N PRO A 59 -2.48 -1.14 -3.11
CA PRO A 59 -2.27 -1.09 -1.66
C PRO A 59 -1.08 -1.96 -1.24
N GLU A 60 -0.52 -1.66 -0.08
CA GLU A 60 0.51 -2.47 0.57
C GLU A 60 -0.02 -3.90 0.79
N SER A 61 0.85 -4.91 0.67
CA SER A 61 0.55 -6.36 0.67
C SER A 61 -0.29 -6.93 -0.50
N PHE A 62 -0.98 -6.12 -1.31
CA PHE A 62 -1.85 -6.64 -2.39
C PHE A 62 -1.07 -7.11 -3.60
N GLY A 63 0.07 -6.45 -3.90
CA GLY A 63 0.96 -6.82 -5.00
C GLY A 63 0.32 -6.76 -6.38
N LEU A 64 -0.52 -5.75 -6.68
CA LEU A 64 -1.30 -5.67 -7.94
C LEU A 64 -0.43 -5.63 -9.22
N ASP A 65 0.86 -5.31 -9.10
CA ASP A 65 1.83 -5.12 -10.17
C ASP A 65 3.12 -5.95 -10.03
N THR A 66 3.12 -7.01 -9.22
CA THR A 66 4.32 -7.83 -8.94
C THR A 66 4.93 -8.45 -10.21
N ALA A 67 4.11 -8.96 -11.14
CA ALA A 67 4.61 -9.58 -12.36
C ALA A 67 5.19 -8.55 -13.34
N ILE A 68 4.53 -7.41 -13.49
CA ILE A 68 5.00 -6.32 -14.35
C ILE A 68 6.30 -5.72 -13.82
N SER A 69 6.40 -5.55 -12.50
CA SER A 69 7.64 -5.10 -11.84
C SER A 69 8.79 -6.03 -12.18
N LYS A 70 8.55 -7.36 -12.13
CA LYS A 70 9.54 -8.37 -12.50
C LYS A 70 9.91 -8.31 -13.99
N TRP A 71 8.94 -8.23 -14.90
CA TRP A 71 9.20 -8.15 -16.34
C TRP A 71 9.91 -6.85 -16.74
N LYS A 72 9.59 -5.73 -16.09
CA LYS A 72 10.31 -4.46 -16.25
C LYS A 72 11.76 -4.59 -15.79
N HIS A 73 12.02 -5.24 -14.65
CA HIS A 73 13.37 -5.52 -14.17
C HIS A 73 14.19 -6.31 -15.22
N PHE A 74 13.59 -7.34 -15.83
CA PHE A 74 14.21 -8.11 -16.91
C PHE A 74 14.13 -7.44 -18.29
N SER A 75 13.72 -6.17 -18.38
CA SER A 75 13.59 -5.41 -19.63
C SER A 75 12.80 -6.15 -20.72
N GLN A 76 11.76 -6.87 -20.33
CA GLN A 76 10.90 -7.61 -21.26
C GLN A 76 10.08 -6.64 -22.10
N ALA A 77 10.22 -6.76 -23.41
CA ALA A 77 9.45 -5.96 -24.36
C ALA A 77 8.00 -6.46 -24.45
N ASN A 78 7.09 -5.53 -24.73
CA ASN A 78 5.72 -5.81 -25.10
C ASN A 78 5.63 -6.32 -26.55
N ALA A 79 4.41 -6.59 -27.04
CA ALA A 79 4.21 -7.12 -28.38
C ALA A 79 4.61 -6.14 -29.52
N GLN A 80 4.85 -4.86 -29.20
CA GLN A 80 5.33 -3.85 -30.13
C GLN A 80 6.84 -3.63 -30.05
N GLY A 81 7.57 -4.41 -29.22
CA GLY A 81 9.01 -4.30 -29.06
C GLY A 81 9.46 -3.17 -28.11
N VAL A 82 8.56 -2.63 -27.29
CA VAL A 82 8.85 -1.55 -26.33
C VAL A 82 8.67 -2.07 -24.90
N VAL A 83 9.53 -1.67 -23.97
CA VAL A 83 9.32 -1.99 -22.54
C VAL A 83 8.30 -1.00 -21.97
N PRO A 84 7.14 -1.45 -21.45
CA PRO A 84 6.11 -0.56 -20.91
C PRO A 84 6.63 0.26 -19.73
N ASN A 85 6.19 1.52 -19.65
CA ASN A 85 6.50 2.35 -18.49
C ASN A 85 5.53 2.04 -17.34
N LEU A 86 6.02 1.40 -16.29
CA LEU A 86 5.28 1.21 -15.03
C LEU A 86 5.39 2.44 -14.13
N ASN A 87 4.25 3.05 -13.81
CA ASN A 87 4.08 4.15 -12.86
C ASN A 87 3.34 3.62 -11.63
N GLN A 88 4.04 3.45 -10.51
CA GLN A 88 3.46 3.01 -9.25
C GLN A 88 3.01 4.23 -8.46
N LEU A 89 1.75 4.24 -8.04
CA LEU A 89 1.06 5.37 -7.44
C LEU A 89 0.32 4.93 -6.17
N GLU A 90 0.13 5.87 -5.25
CA GLU A 90 -0.61 5.62 -4.01
C GLU A 90 -2.12 5.54 -4.25
N SER A 91 -2.81 4.64 -3.55
CA SER A 91 -4.27 4.50 -3.60
C SER A 91 -5.00 5.62 -2.82
N ARG A 92 -4.92 6.86 -3.32
CA ARG A 92 -5.62 8.04 -2.76
C ARG A 92 -6.25 8.89 -3.85
N ALA A 93 -7.32 9.62 -3.53
CA ALA A 93 -8.12 10.40 -4.49
C ALA A 93 -7.28 11.35 -5.38
N GLY A 94 -6.25 12.00 -4.82
CA GLY A 94 -5.38 12.91 -5.57
C GLY A 94 -4.44 12.24 -6.58
N ALA A 95 -4.00 11.00 -6.33
CA ALA A 95 -3.04 10.30 -7.18
C ALA A 95 -3.65 9.87 -8.53
N ALA A 96 -4.97 9.72 -8.59
CA ALA A 96 -5.70 9.45 -9.82
C ALA A 96 -5.59 10.58 -10.86
N SER A 97 -5.37 11.82 -10.42
CA SER A 97 -5.27 12.99 -11.32
C SER A 97 -4.04 12.95 -12.23
N ILE A 98 -2.98 12.22 -11.83
CA ILE A 98 -1.78 12.00 -12.66
C ILE A 98 -2.16 11.30 -13.96
N LEU A 99 -3.10 10.35 -13.91
CA LEU A 99 -3.60 9.64 -15.08
C LEU A 99 -4.25 10.60 -16.08
N LEU A 100 -5.10 11.53 -15.61
CA LEU A 100 -5.73 12.54 -16.46
C LEU A 100 -4.70 13.48 -17.08
N GLY A 101 -3.75 13.97 -16.27
CA GLY A 101 -2.67 14.82 -16.75
C GLY A 101 -1.86 14.14 -17.87
N TYR A 102 -1.54 12.85 -17.70
CA TYR A 102 -0.85 12.07 -18.72
C TYR A 102 -1.68 11.92 -20.00
N ILE A 103 -2.96 11.55 -19.89
CA ILE A 103 -3.84 11.33 -21.05
C ILE A 103 -4.06 12.62 -21.85
N TYR A 104 -4.26 13.75 -21.18
CA TYR A 104 -4.53 15.03 -21.84
C TYR A 104 -3.27 15.71 -22.39
N ASN A 105 -2.10 15.51 -21.78
CA ASN A 105 -0.85 16.14 -22.25
C ASN A 105 -0.15 15.35 -23.38
N ASN A 106 -0.32 14.03 -23.43
CA ASN A 106 0.34 13.18 -24.42
C ASN A 106 -0.47 12.94 -25.70
N LEU A 107 -1.45 13.80 -26.02
CA LEU A 107 -2.25 13.75 -27.26
C LEU A 107 -1.38 13.90 -28.52
N SER A 108 -0.69 12.84 -28.91
CA SER A 108 0.05 12.77 -30.15
C SER A 108 -0.95 12.55 -31.30
N LYS A 109 -0.84 13.36 -32.36
CA LYS A 109 -1.70 13.26 -33.56
C LYS A 109 -1.24 12.20 -34.58
N ASP A 110 -0.16 11.47 -34.31
CA ASP A 110 0.59 10.71 -35.34
C ASP A 110 0.90 9.24 -34.94
N ALA A 111 -0.12 8.48 -34.52
CA ALA A 111 0.00 7.02 -34.45
C ALA A 111 -1.09 6.35 -35.31
N SER A 112 -0.69 5.46 -36.22
CA SER A 112 -1.61 4.71 -37.09
C SER A 112 -2.46 3.66 -36.33
N LEU A 113 -2.06 3.33 -35.09
CA LEU A 113 -2.78 2.47 -34.16
C LEU A 113 -2.66 3.09 -32.75
N PRO A 114 -3.76 3.28 -32.00
CA PRO A 114 -3.71 3.81 -30.64
C PRO A 114 -3.01 2.83 -29.71
N VAL A 115 -2.05 3.28 -28.90
CA VAL A 115 -1.37 2.45 -27.89
C VAL A 115 -2.16 2.52 -26.57
N PRO A 116 -2.76 1.41 -26.09
CA PRO A 116 -3.48 1.38 -24.83
C PRO A 116 -2.65 1.84 -23.65
N GLN A 117 -3.31 2.47 -22.69
CA GLN A 117 -2.82 2.69 -21.35
C GLN A 117 -3.63 1.78 -20.42
N THR A 118 -2.97 1.15 -19.45
CA THR A 118 -3.64 0.27 -18.50
C THR A 118 -3.57 0.82 -17.09
N VAL A 119 -4.67 0.71 -16.36
CA VAL A 119 -4.72 0.94 -14.92
C VAL A 119 -4.91 -0.40 -14.21
N LEU A 120 -4.08 -0.66 -13.20
CA LEU A 120 -4.22 -1.77 -12.26
C LEU A 120 -4.59 -1.19 -10.89
N ALA A 121 -5.73 -1.59 -10.34
CA ALA A 121 -6.23 -1.05 -9.07
C ALA A 121 -7.14 -2.07 -8.36
N SER A 122 -7.49 -1.79 -7.09
CA SER A 122 -8.62 -2.46 -6.42
C SER A 122 -9.93 -1.72 -6.68
N THR A 123 -11.09 -2.36 -6.48
CA THR A 123 -12.39 -1.67 -6.52
C THR A 123 -12.54 -0.64 -5.40
N ALA A 124 -11.87 -0.84 -4.26
CA ALA A 124 -11.73 0.20 -3.23
C ALA A 124 -11.04 1.46 -3.77
N THR A 125 -9.94 1.28 -4.51
CA THR A 125 -9.23 2.39 -5.16
C THR A 125 -10.09 3.01 -6.26
N LEU A 126 -10.85 2.20 -7.01
CA LEU A 126 -11.74 2.66 -8.07
C LEU A 126 -12.78 3.68 -7.56
N LYS A 127 -13.32 3.51 -6.34
CA LYS A 127 -14.18 4.51 -5.67
C LYS A 127 -13.48 5.86 -5.55
N LEU A 128 -12.21 5.86 -5.15
CA LEU A 128 -11.41 7.08 -5.02
C LEU A 128 -11.09 7.72 -6.37
N MET A 129 -11.10 6.92 -7.45
CA MET A 129 -10.88 7.37 -8.82
C MET A 129 -12.16 7.83 -9.53
N GLU A 130 -13.35 7.69 -8.92
CA GLU A 130 -14.63 7.99 -9.55
C GLU A 130 -14.70 9.42 -10.15
N PRO A 131 -14.23 10.49 -9.48
CA PRO A 131 -14.23 11.84 -10.07
C PRO A 131 -13.36 11.93 -11.33
N VAL A 132 -12.27 11.17 -11.36
CA VAL A 132 -11.34 11.11 -12.50
C VAL A 132 -11.96 10.33 -13.66
N LEU A 133 -12.61 9.20 -13.36
CA LEU A 133 -13.36 8.42 -14.33
C LEU A 133 -14.50 9.23 -14.95
N ALA A 134 -15.22 10.02 -14.15
CA ALA A 134 -16.31 10.87 -14.62
C ALA A 134 -15.82 11.89 -15.65
N GLN A 135 -14.66 12.53 -15.40
CA GLN A 135 -14.05 13.45 -16.35
C GLN A 135 -13.64 12.76 -17.65
N TYR A 136 -13.10 11.55 -17.56
CA TYR A 136 -12.72 10.76 -18.74
C TYR A 136 -13.95 10.29 -19.53
N ALA A 137 -15.02 9.91 -18.85
CA ALA A 137 -16.28 9.44 -19.45
C ALA A 137 -16.94 10.50 -20.35
N VAL A 138 -16.85 11.78 -19.96
CA VAL A 138 -17.41 12.90 -20.73
C VAL A 138 -16.66 13.15 -22.04
N LYS A 139 -15.34 12.92 -22.06
CA LYS A 139 -14.49 13.20 -23.23
C LYS A 139 -13.48 12.06 -23.44
N PRO A 140 -13.93 10.87 -23.87
CA PRO A 140 -13.05 9.75 -24.10
C PRO A 140 -12.03 10.09 -25.20
N SER A 141 -10.77 9.71 -24.97
CA SER A 141 -9.69 9.93 -25.92
C SER A 141 -9.57 8.72 -26.85
N SER A 142 -10.00 8.86 -28.11
CA SER A 142 -9.84 7.79 -29.11
C SER A 142 -8.37 7.56 -29.49
N THR A 143 -7.49 8.50 -29.18
CA THR A 143 -6.04 8.42 -29.44
C THR A 143 -5.27 7.68 -28.35
N HIS A 144 -5.85 7.55 -27.14
CA HIS A 144 -5.24 6.82 -26.01
C HIS A 144 -6.30 5.96 -25.31
N PRO A 145 -6.50 4.71 -25.76
CA PRO A 145 -7.40 3.76 -25.13
C PRO A 145 -7.00 3.59 -23.67
N LEU A 146 -7.98 3.55 -22.76
CA LEU A 146 -7.74 3.40 -21.34
C LEU A 146 -8.50 2.18 -20.82
N ALA A 147 -7.75 1.13 -20.49
CA ALA A 147 -8.29 -0.11 -19.95
C ALA A 147 -8.11 -0.13 -18.42
N PHE A 148 -9.21 -0.24 -17.67
CA PHE A 148 -9.16 -0.40 -16.23
C PHE A 148 -9.27 -1.87 -15.88
N ASN A 149 -8.28 -2.41 -15.17
CA ASN A 149 -8.33 -3.77 -14.64
C ASN A 149 -8.35 -3.68 -13.12
N ALA A 150 -9.52 -3.93 -12.54
CA ALA A 150 -9.75 -3.79 -11.11
C ALA A 150 -9.93 -5.17 -10.44
N ALA A 151 -9.09 -5.46 -9.44
CA ALA A 151 -9.33 -6.54 -8.52
C ALA A 151 -10.54 -6.18 -7.64
N SER A 152 -11.59 -7.00 -7.62
CA SER A 152 -12.79 -6.79 -6.83
C SER A 152 -12.53 -7.07 -5.35
N ILE A 153 -11.95 -6.10 -4.65
CA ILE A 153 -11.58 -6.20 -3.24
C ILE A 153 -11.67 -4.85 -2.54
N ASP A 154 -12.13 -4.91 -1.30
CA ASP A 154 -12.16 -3.82 -0.33
C ASP A 154 -11.93 -4.36 1.09
N LEU A 155 -11.71 -3.45 2.04
CA LEU A 155 -11.71 -3.77 3.47
C LEU A 155 -13.11 -3.48 4.03
N ASP A 156 -13.75 -4.48 4.61
CA ASP A 156 -14.98 -4.26 5.35
C ASP A 156 -14.66 -3.71 6.74
N ILE A 157 -15.07 -2.48 7.03
CA ILE A 157 -14.71 -1.77 8.27
C ILE A 157 -15.35 -2.44 9.49
N ALA A 158 -16.55 -3.01 9.34
CA ALA A 158 -17.28 -3.62 10.47
C ALA A 158 -16.64 -4.92 10.93
N SER A 159 -16.26 -5.79 9.99
CA SER A 159 -15.59 -7.05 10.29
C SER A 159 -14.07 -6.91 10.41
N GLY A 160 -13.44 -5.91 9.79
CA GLY A 160 -11.98 -5.80 9.65
C GLY A 160 -11.40 -6.81 8.65
N SER A 161 -12.23 -7.44 7.83
CA SER A 161 -11.83 -8.46 6.84
C SER A 161 -11.71 -7.91 5.44
N LEU A 162 -10.83 -8.52 4.65
CA LEU A 162 -10.84 -8.36 3.21
C LEU A 162 -12.10 -9.02 2.64
N VAL A 163 -12.82 -8.29 1.79
CA VAL A 163 -14.08 -8.73 1.18
C VAL A 163 -14.05 -8.50 -0.32
N THR A 164 -14.76 -9.35 -1.07
CA THR A 164 -14.90 -9.17 -2.52
C THR A 164 -15.98 -8.13 -2.82
N ASP A 165 -15.62 -7.02 -3.45
CA ASP A 165 -16.52 -5.90 -3.73
C ASP A 165 -16.76 -5.73 -5.24
N TYR A 166 -17.91 -6.23 -5.70
CA TYR A 166 -18.44 -6.03 -7.06
C TYR A 166 -19.35 -4.80 -7.14
N THR A 167 -20.10 -4.52 -6.07
CA THR A 167 -21.09 -3.44 -5.97
C THR A 167 -20.54 -2.09 -6.45
N SER A 168 -19.28 -1.81 -6.12
CA SER A 168 -18.63 -0.53 -6.46
C SER A 168 -18.41 -0.36 -7.96
N ALA A 169 -17.91 -1.40 -8.63
CA ALA A 169 -17.72 -1.38 -10.06
C ALA A 169 -19.07 -1.31 -10.80
N LEU A 170 -20.09 -2.01 -10.30
CA LEU A 170 -21.46 -1.97 -10.84
C LEU A 170 -22.05 -0.55 -10.77
N LYS A 171 -21.99 0.09 -9.60
CA LYS A 171 -22.48 1.46 -9.39
C LYS A 171 -21.74 2.47 -10.28
N ILE A 172 -20.41 2.48 -10.25
CA ILE A 172 -19.58 3.40 -11.06
C ILE A 172 -19.85 3.21 -12.55
N SER A 173 -19.91 1.96 -13.02
CA SER A 173 -20.22 1.65 -14.42
C SER A 173 -21.59 2.17 -14.83
N ARG A 174 -22.60 1.99 -13.99
CA ARG A 174 -23.97 2.45 -14.23
C ARG A 174 -24.07 3.98 -14.23
N ASP A 175 -23.50 4.64 -13.22
CA ASP A 175 -23.62 6.08 -13.01
C ASP A 175 -22.85 6.89 -14.07
N LEU A 176 -21.68 6.37 -14.49
CA LEU A 176 -20.83 7.03 -15.48
C LEU A 176 -21.01 6.49 -16.91
N GLY A 177 -21.81 5.44 -17.11
CA GLY A 177 -22.03 4.81 -18.40
C GLY A 177 -20.79 4.11 -18.98
N LEU A 178 -19.92 3.58 -18.13
CA LEU A 178 -18.70 2.87 -18.55
C LEU A 178 -19.02 1.40 -18.89
N GLY A 179 -18.26 0.80 -19.80
CA GLY A 179 -18.32 -0.64 -20.03
C GLY A 179 -17.86 -1.40 -18.79
N LEU A 180 -18.49 -2.54 -18.49
CA LEU A 180 -18.10 -3.42 -17.38
C LEU A 180 -18.16 -4.88 -17.79
N ILE A 181 -17.02 -5.55 -17.67
CA ILE A 181 -16.81 -6.96 -18.02
C ILE A 181 -16.19 -7.66 -16.81
N SER A 182 -16.65 -8.85 -16.50
CA SER A 182 -16.08 -9.71 -15.45
C SER A 182 -15.35 -10.91 -16.04
N SER A 183 -14.36 -11.41 -15.30
CA SER A 183 -13.82 -12.76 -15.47
C SER A 183 -14.28 -13.65 -14.34
N SER A 184 -14.93 -14.75 -14.68
CA SER A 184 -15.41 -15.75 -13.72
C SER A 184 -14.42 -16.88 -13.46
N THR A 185 -13.44 -17.10 -14.35
CA THR A 185 -12.44 -18.18 -14.20
C THR A 185 -11.04 -17.72 -14.60
N ILE A 186 -10.03 -18.47 -14.16
CA ILE A 186 -8.63 -18.14 -14.46
C ILE A 186 -8.33 -18.21 -15.96
N SER A 187 -8.96 -19.18 -16.65
CA SER A 187 -8.72 -19.41 -18.07
C SER A 187 -9.31 -18.30 -18.95
N GLU A 188 -10.34 -17.60 -18.47
CA GLU A 188 -10.90 -16.45 -19.22
C GLU A 188 -10.30 -15.10 -18.79
N ALA A 189 -9.55 -15.03 -17.68
CA ALA A 189 -8.96 -13.78 -17.18
C ALA A 189 -8.13 -13.06 -18.25
N GLN A 190 -7.30 -13.81 -18.99
CA GLN A 190 -6.50 -13.27 -20.08
C GLN A 190 -7.40 -12.79 -21.24
N HIS A 191 -8.39 -13.59 -21.62
CA HIS A 191 -9.27 -13.31 -22.76
C HIS A 191 -10.18 -12.09 -22.52
N MET A 192 -10.71 -11.94 -21.31
CA MET A 192 -11.58 -10.82 -20.96
C MET A 192 -10.80 -9.53 -20.73
N THR A 193 -9.56 -9.62 -20.24
CA THR A 193 -8.64 -8.48 -20.22
C THR A 193 -8.30 -8.03 -21.64
N LEU A 194 -8.09 -8.96 -22.57
CA LEU A 194 -7.86 -8.63 -23.98
C LEU A 194 -9.09 -7.98 -24.61
N LEU A 195 -10.29 -8.55 -24.37
CA LEU A 195 -11.55 -7.98 -24.84
C LEU A 195 -11.78 -6.56 -24.30
N SER A 196 -11.61 -6.33 -23.00
CA SER A 196 -11.79 -5.01 -22.38
C SER A 196 -10.78 -3.99 -22.93
N THR A 197 -9.54 -4.41 -23.16
CA THR A 197 -8.50 -3.58 -23.76
C THR A 197 -8.85 -3.20 -25.20
N ILE A 198 -9.38 -4.13 -26.00
CA ILE A 198 -9.86 -3.83 -27.36
C ILE A 198 -11.04 -2.86 -27.30
N LEU A 199 -12.02 -3.08 -26.42
CA LEU A 199 -13.19 -2.22 -26.29
C LEU A 199 -12.84 -0.81 -25.80
N SER A 200 -11.76 -0.67 -25.03
CA SER A 200 -11.25 0.63 -24.56
C SER A 200 -10.86 1.60 -25.68
N THR A 201 -10.66 1.09 -26.91
CA THR A 201 -10.40 1.92 -28.10
C THR A 201 -11.62 2.73 -28.55
N SER A 202 -12.83 2.28 -28.19
CA SER A 202 -14.10 2.91 -28.55
C SER A 202 -14.77 3.59 -27.37
N ALA A 203 -14.75 2.96 -26.19
CA ALA A 203 -15.37 3.48 -24.97
C ALA A 203 -14.61 3.00 -23.72
N PRO A 204 -14.51 3.81 -22.66
CA PRO A 204 -13.87 3.40 -21.41
C PRO A 204 -14.52 2.11 -20.90
N THR A 205 -13.69 1.11 -20.61
CA THR A 205 -14.15 -0.21 -20.18
C THR A 205 -13.38 -0.65 -18.94
N ILE A 206 -14.14 -1.05 -17.92
CA ILE A 206 -13.64 -1.66 -16.69
C ILE A 206 -13.74 -3.16 -16.86
N HIS A 207 -12.64 -3.84 -16.61
CA HIS A 207 -12.58 -5.27 -16.41
C HIS A 207 -12.37 -5.55 -14.92
N ILE A 208 -13.21 -6.41 -14.36
CA ILE A 208 -13.08 -6.86 -12.98
C ILE A 208 -12.85 -8.37 -12.90
N TYR A 209 -12.18 -8.78 -11.83
CA TYR A 209 -11.97 -10.17 -11.49
C TYR A 209 -11.92 -10.30 -9.97
N ASP A 210 -12.06 -11.51 -9.45
CA ASP A 210 -12.10 -11.76 -8.01
C ASP A 210 -10.87 -11.18 -7.29
N GLY A 211 -11.11 -10.39 -6.25
CA GLY A 211 -10.03 -9.69 -5.57
C GLY A 211 -9.39 -10.44 -4.41
N ILE A 212 -9.93 -11.58 -3.96
CA ILE A 212 -9.29 -12.41 -2.92
C ILE A 212 -8.66 -13.63 -3.58
N ARG A 213 -9.48 -14.45 -4.24
CA ARG A 213 -9.05 -15.66 -4.94
C ARG A 213 -8.31 -15.32 -6.21
N GLY A 214 -8.74 -14.32 -6.97
CA GLY A 214 -8.07 -13.98 -8.24
C GLY A 214 -6.62 -13.53 -8.05
N LEU A 215 -6.31 -12.90 -6.90
CA LEU A 215 -4.95 -12.49 -6.54
C LEU A 215 -4.11 -13.69 -6.06
N ARG A 216 -4.66 -14.58 -5.24
CA ARG A 216 -3.87 -15.59 -4.50
C ARG A 216 -4.07 -17.05 -4.92
N GLU A 217 -5.19 -17.40 -5.54
CA GLU A 217 -5.45 -18.76 -6.01
C GLU A 217 -4.61 -19.06 -7.25
N SER A 218 -3.73 -20.04 -7.10
CA SER A 218 -2.92 -20.61 -8.16
C SER A 218 -3.61 -21.85 -8.71
N SER A 219 -3.84 -21.90 -10.02
CA SER A 219 -4.46 -23.06 -10.69
C SER A 219 -4.03 -23.15 -12.15
N LYS A 220 -4.36 -24.27 -12.81
CA LYS A 220 -4.04 -24.50 -14.22
C LYS A 220 -4.99 -23.70 -15.11
N ALA A 221 -4.46 -22.69 -15.79
CA ALA A 221 -5.16 -21.98 -16.86
C ALA A 221 -5.00 -22.73 -18.18
N SER A 222 -6.08 -22.78 -18.98
CA SER A 222 -6.09 -23.40 -20.30
C SER A 222 -6.12 -22.33 -21.40
N ASN A 223 -5.61 -22.66 -22.59
CA ASN A 223 -5.57 -21.77 -23.76
C ASN A 223 -4.86 -20.43 -23.50
N VAL A 224 -3.84 -20.43 -22.64
CA VAL A 224 -3.03 -19.24 -22.39
C VAL A 224 -2.27 -18.86 -23.65
N LEU A 225 -2.37 -17.59 -24.02
CA LEU A 225 -1.67 -17.01 -25.15
C LEU A 225 -0.30 -16.46 -24.72
N ASP A 226 0.66 -16.54 -25.64
CA ASP A 226 1.93 -15.83 -25.50
C ASP A 226 1.80 -14.34 -25.87
N VAL A 227 2.84 -13.56 -25.57
CA VAL A 227 2.85 -12.11 -25.82
C VAL A 227 2.65 -11.75 -27.29
N ALA A 228 3.15 -12.57 -28.23
CA ALA A 228 3.05 -12.31 -29.66
C ALA A 228 1.63 -12.57 -30.16
N GLN A 229 1.03 -13.68 -29.73
CA GLN A 229 -0.37 -14.03 -30.01
C GLN A 229 -1.33 -12.95 -29.50
N ILE A 230 -1.13 -12.46 -28.27
CA ILE A 230 -1.92 -11.35 -27.70
C ILE A 230 -1.83 -10.11 -28.60
N GLY A 231 -0.61 -9.72 -29.01
CA GLY A 231 -0.37 -8.58 -29.88
C GLY A 231 -1.00 -8.72 -31.26
N ASP A 232 -0.90 -9.89 -31.87
CA ASP A 232 -1.46 -10.19 -33.20
C ASP A 232 -2.99 -10.13 -33.19
N ILE A 233 -3.62 -10.71 -32.17
CA ILE A 233 -5.08 -10.67 -32.01
C ILE A 233 -5.53 -9.22 -31.78
N TYR A 234 -4.88 -8.49 -30.87
CA TYR A 234 -5.20 -7.09 -30.61
C TYR A 234 -5.11 -6.27 -31.91
N LYS A 235 -3.99 -6.35 -32.63
CA LYS A 235 -3.77 -5.60 -33.88
C LYS A 235 -4.80 -5.95 -34.95
N LYS A 236 -5.15 -7.23 -35.09
CA LYS A 236 -6.15 -7.70 -36.08
C LYS A 236 -7.55 -7.18 -35.80
N ILE A 237 -7.95 -7.10 -34.53
CA ILE A 237 -9.31 -6.71 -34.15
C ILE A 237 -9.43 -5.19 -33.97
N ALA A 238 -8.49 -4.55 -33.26
CA ALA A 238 -8.51 -3.11 -32.98
C ALA A 238 -8.31 -2.24 -34.24
N SER A 239 -7.76 -2.79 -35.33
CA SER A 239 -7.66 -2.08 -36.62
C SER A 239 -8.97 -2.07 -37.42
N LYS A 240 -9.97 -2.86 -37.04
CA LYS A 240 -11.28 -2.85 -37.70
C LYS A 240 -12.04 -1.58 -37.30
N PRO A 241 -12.79 -0.95 -38.22
CA PRO A 241 -13.65 0.16 -37.88
C PRO A 241 -14.73 -0.29 -36.87
N VAL A 242 -15.06 0.59 -35.93
CA VAL A 242 -16.15 0.40 -34.97
C VAL A 242 -17.44 0.04 -35.74
N SER A 243 -17.90 -1.19 -35.58
CA SER A 243 -19.10 -1.74 -36.21
C SER A 243 -20.30 -1.72 -35.25
N GLY A 244 -21.52 -1.68 -35.79
CA GLY A 244 -22.76 -1.72 -34.99
C GLY A 244 -23.43 -0.35 -34.82
N SER A 245 -24.75 -0.37 -34.57
CA SER A 245 -25.57 0.84 -34.46
C SER A 245 -25.51 1.52 -33.08
N ASN A 246 -24.99 0.83 -32.07
CA ASN A 246 -24.85 1.30 -30.69
C ASN A 246 -23.73 0.53 -29.95
N ALA A 247 -23.43 0.91 -28.71
CA ALA A 247 -22.39 0.29 -27.89
C ALA A 247 -22.56 -1.23 -27.71
N GLY A 248 -23.81 -1.71 -27.55
CA GLY A 248 -24.10 -3.15 -27.43
C GLY A 248 -23.79 -3.91 -28.72
N ALA A 249 -24.20 -3.39 -29.88
CA ALA A 249 -23.91 -3.99 -31.18
C ALA A 249 -22.39 -4.03 -31.47
N HIS A 250 -21.66 -2.99 -31.06
CA HIS A 250 -20.21 -2.96 -31.16
C HIS A 250 -19.57 -4.04 -30.28
N LEU A 251 -20.00 -4.14 -29.01
CA LEU A 251 -19.52 -5.18 -28.10
C LEU A 251 -19.72 -6.58 -28.65
N LEU A 252 -20.90 -6.88 -29.19
CA LEU A 252 -21.19 -8.20 -29.77
C LEU A 252 -20.32 -8.52 -30.99
N SER A 253 -20.08 -7.53 -31.85
CA SER A 253 -19.18 -7.71 -32.99
C SER A 253 -17.75 -7.98 -32.54
N THR A 254 -17.25 -7.23 -31.56
CA THR A 254 -15.89 -7.39 -31.02
C THR A 254 -15.75 -8.73 -30.29
N LEU A 255 -16.73 -9.12 -29.48
CA LEU A 255 -16.76 -10.41 -28.79
C LEU A 255 -16.76 -11.57 -29.79
N LYS A 256 -17.51 -11.45 -30.89
CA LYS A 256 -17.49 -12.44 -31.97
C LYS A 256 -16.10 -12.56 -32.60
N ASP A 257 -15.45 -11.44 -32.91
CA ASP A 257 -14.09 -11.44 -33.48
C ASP A 257 -13.06 -12.04 -32.54
N VAL A 258 -13.15 -11.75 -31.23
CA VAL A 258 -12.31 -12.35 -30.19
C VAL A 258 -12.55 -13.86 -30.12
N ASN A 259 -13.81 -14.29 -30.11
CA ASN A 259 -14.16 -15.71 -30.13
C ASN A 259 -13.60 -16.45 -31.35
N GLU A 260 -13.71 -15.86 -32.54
CA GLU A 260 -13.14 -16.42 -33.76
C GLU A 260 -11.60 -16.53 -33.71
N ALA A 261 -10.93 -15.58 -33.07
CA ALA A 261 -9.48 -15.58 -32.92
C ALA A 261 -8.99 -16.61 -31.88
N LEU A 262 -9.73 -16.79 -30.80
CA LEU A 262 -9.38 -17.69 -29.69
C LEU A 262 -9.89 -19.12 -29.88
N GLY A 263 -10.83 -19.35 -30.80
CA GLY A 263 -11.56 -20.62 -30.91
C GLY A 263 -12.52 -20.85 -29.74
N THR A 264 -13.02 -19.78 -29.13
CA THR A 264 -13.93 -19.80 -27.99
C THR A 264 -15.36 -19.42 -28.40
N SER A 265 -16.31 -19.51 -27.47
CA SER A 265 -17.72 -19.18 -27.71
C SER A 265 -18.34 -18.38 -26.57
N TYR A 266 -17.58 -17.44 -26.01
CA TYR A 266 -18.03 -16.57 -24.93
C TYR A 266 -19.26 -15.78 -25.32
N LYS A 267 -20.21 -15.64 -24.38
CA LYS A 267 -21.40 -14.81 -24.54
C LYS A 267 -21.47 -13.75 -23.44
N PRO A 268 -22.22 -12.64 -23.67
CA PRO A 268 -22.50 -11.65 -22.62
C PRO A 268 -23.17 -12.27 -21.39
N PHE A 269 -24.08 -13.23 -21.64
CA PHE A 269 -24.79 -14.00 -20.64
C PHE A 269 -24.64 -15.49 -20.98
N GLU A 270 -24.30 -16.30 -19.99
CA GLU A 270 -24.12 -17.75 -20.17
C GLU A 270 -25.08 -18.53 -19.30
N TYR A 271 -25.84 -19.43 -19.93
CA TYR A 271 -26.82 -20.27 -19.25
C TYR A 271 -26.26 -21.66 -18.99
N THR A 272 -26.47 -22.15 -17.77
CA THR A 272 -26.17 -23.52 -17.34
C THR A 272 -27.39 -24.12 -16.66
N GLY A 273 -27.76 -25.36 -17.00
CA GLY A 273 -28.85 -26.09 -16.36
C GLY A 273 -29.88 -26.66 -17.34
N HIS A 274 -31.08 -26.92 -16.83
CA HIS A 274 -32.11 -27.67 -17.54
C HIS A 274 -32.75 -26.83 -18.66
N ALA A 275 -32.80 -27.34 -19.90
CA ALA A 275 -33.33 -26.57 -21.05
C ALA A 275 -34.75 -25.99 -20.86
N SER A 276 -35.57 -26.63 -20.02
CA SER A 276 -36.90 -26.13 -19.60
C SER A 276 -36.96 -25.74 -18.11
N ALA A 277 -35.93 -25.07 -17.61
CA ALA A 277 -35.88 -24.62 -16.21
C ALA A 277 -37.05 -23.71 -15.85
N LYS A 278 -37.58 -23.90 -14.64
CA LYS A 278 -38.63 -23.08 -14.02
C LYS A 278 -38.05 -22.03 -13.08
N THR A 279 -37.00 -22.37 -12.33
CA THR A 279 -36.29 -21.44 -11.46
C THR A 279 -34.90 -21.17 -12.02
N VAL A 280 -34.55 -19.90 -12.19
CA VAL A 280 -33.26 -19.48 -12.75
C VAL A 280 -32.58 -18.49 -11.80
N ILE A 281 -31.36 -18.81 -11.37
CA ILE A 281 -30.51 -17.88 -10.61
C ILE A 281 -29.74 -17.00 -11.59
N ILE A 282 -29.64 -15.70 -11.35
CA ILE A 282 -28.79 -14.76 -12.10
C ILE A 282 -27.69 -14.29 -11.17
N ALA A 283 -26.44 -14.43 -11.60
CA ALA A 283 -25.28 -14.11 -10.79
C ALA A 283 -24.26 -13.28 -11.59
N PHE A 284 -23.56 -12.41 -10.88
CA PHE A 284 -22.43 -11.63 -11.38
C PHE A 284 -21.27 -11.76 -10.39
N GLY A 285 -20.05 -11.88 -10.91
CA GLY A 285 -18.85 -12.18 -10.12
C GLY A 285 -18.23 -13.51 -10.51
N SER A 286 -17.22 -13.93 -9.76
CA SER A 286 -16.54 -15.22 -9.99
C SER A 286 -17.20 -16.34 -9.18
N SER A 287 -17.14 -16.24 -7.85
CA SER A 287 -17.56 -17.27 -6.90
C SER A 287 -19.04 -17.57 -7.05
N GLU A 288 -19.88 -16.53 -7.10
CA GLU A 288 -21.33 -16.62 -7.19
C GLU A 288 -21.76 -17.26 -8.52
N ALA A 289 -21.19 -16.78 -9.63
CA ALA A 289 -21.55 -17.24 -10.97
C ALA A 289 -21.14 -18.69 -11.21
N VAL A 290 -19.90 -19.04 -10.87
CA VAL A 290 -19.40 -20.41 -11.05
C VAL A 290 -20.12 -21.38 -10.11
N THR A 291 -20.30 -21.01 -8.83
CA THR A 291 -20.98 -21.88 -7.86
C THR A 291 -22.44 -22.10 -8.24
N ALA A 292 -23.17 -21.05 -8.64
CA ALA A 292 -24.55 -21.17 -9.15
C ALA A 292 -24.63 -22.05 -10.39
N SER A 293 -23.70 -21.90 -11.34
CA SER A 293 -23.65 -22.75 -12.53
C SER A 293 -23.41 -24.23 -12.18
N GLN A 294 -22.48 -24.53 -11.28
CA GLN A 294 -22.18 -25.91 -10.89
C GLN A 294 -23.34 -26.57 -10.13
N VAL A 295 -23.99 -25.83 -9.23
CA VAL A 295 -25.17 -26.31 -8.51
C VAL A 295 -26.33 -26.55 -9.47
N ALA A 296 -26.59 -25.62 -10.39
CA ALA A 296 -27.61 -25.75 -11.42
C ALA A 296 -27.36 -26.94 -12.35
N GLU A 297 -26.11 -27.15 -12.78
CA GLU A 297 -25.71 -28.29 -13.60
C GLU A 297 -25.96 -29.61 -12.88
N HIS A 298 -25.52 -29.72 -11.63
CA HIS A 298 -25.71 -30.92 -10.81
C HIS A 298 -27.20 -31.26 -10.60
N LEU A 299 -28.00 -30.25 -10.27
CA LEU A 299 -29.45 -30.39 -10.10
C LEU A 299 -30.15 -30.78 -11.41
N SER A 300 -29.73 -30.18 -12.53
CA SER A 300 -30.22 -30.51 -13.87
C SER A 300 -29.90 -31.96 -14.26
N GLN A 301 -28.68 -32.43 -14.00
CA GLN A 301 -28.29 -33.83 -14.22
C GLN A 301 -29.13 -34.80 -13.36
N SER A 302 -29.57 -34.34 -12.19
CA SER A 302 -30.49 -35.06 -11.30
C SER A 302 -31.97 -34.93 -11.69
N GLY A 303 -32.27 -34.28 -12.83
CA GLY A 303 -33.62 -34.16 -13.39
C GLY A 303 -34.45 -32.97 -12.89
N HIS A 304 -33.87 -32.07 -12.10
CA HIS A 304 -34.57 -30.87 -11.62
C HIS A 304 -34.59 -29.78 -12.68
N ALA A 305 -35.74 -29.14 -12.85
CA ALA A 305 -35.95 -28.06 -13.82
C ALA A 305 -35.43 -26.72 -13.30
N VAL A 306 -34.12 -26.60 -13.11
CA VAL A 306 -33.46 -25.38 -12.62
C VAL A 306 -32.32 -24.94 -13.54
N GLY A 307 -31.93 -23.67 -13.45
CA GLY A 307 -30.80 -23.13 -14.20
C GLY A 307 -30.12 -21.95 -13.50
N ALA A 308 -28.98 -21.55 -14.06
CA ALA A 308 -28.24 -20.36 -13.67
C ALA A 308 -27.82 -19.57 -14.91
N ILE A 309 -27.78 -18.25 -14.79
CA ILE A 309 -27.25 -17.32 -15.80
C ILE A 309 -26.09 -16.55 -15.18
N ASN A 310 -24.92 -16.69 -15.78
CA ASN A 310 -23.73 -15.92 -15.45
C ASN A 310 -23.69 -14.66 -16.30
N VAL A 311 -23.65 -13.51 -15.64
CA VAL A 311 -23.49 -12.21 -16.29
C VAL A 311 -22.00 -11.93 -16.45
N ARG A 312 -21.50 -12.00 -17.69
CA ARG A 312 -20.10 -11.68 -18.00
C ARG A 312 -19.94 -10.22 -18.41
N VAL A 313 -20.86 -9.75 -19.26
CA VAL A 313 -20.91 -8.35 -19.69
C VAL A 313 -22.07 -7.71 -18.97
N TYR A 314 -21.77 -6.89 -17.98
CA TYR A 314 -22.78 -6.15 -17.22
C TYR A 314 -23.18 -4.86 -17.95
N SER A 315 -22.20 -4.12 -18.47
CA SER A 315 -22.45 -2.84 -19.16
C SER A 315 -21.71 -2.77 -20.51
N PRO A 316 -22.39 -2.37 -21.61
CA PRO A 316 -23.83 -2.11 -21.69
C PRO A 316 -24.65 -3.38 -21.48
N PHE A 317 -25.77 -3.29 -20.75
CA PHE A 317 -26.66 -4.42 -20.50
C PHE A 317 -27.48 -4.74 -21.77
N ILE A 318 -27.16 -5.84 -22.46
CA ILE A 318 -27.77 -6.17 -23.76
C ILE A 318 -29.04 -7.01 -23.57
N GLU A 319 -30.18 -6.33 -23.39
CA GLU A 319 -31.48 -6.96 -23.09
C GLU A 319 -31.87 -8.09 -24.04
N SER A 320 -31.64 -7.92 -25.35
CA SER A 320 -31.97 -8.93 -26.36
C SER A 320 -31.21 -10.24 -26.15
N GLU A 321 -29.93 -10.16 -25.78
CA GLU A 321 -29.08 -11.33 -25.50
C GLU A 321 -29.42 -11.96 -24.16
N PHE A 322 -29.73 -11.15 -23.15
CA PHE A 322 -30.21 -11.62 -21.85
C PHE A 322 -31.47 -12.48 -22.01
N PHE A 323 -32.47 -11.98 -22.74
CA PHE A 323 -33.71 -12.72 -22.97
C PHE A 323 -33.61 -13.87 -23.95
N ALA A 324 -32.63 -13.85 -24.87
CA ALA A 324 -32.32 -15.01 -25.71
C ALA A 324 -31.69 -16.15 -24.89
N THR A 325 -31.01 -15.80 -23.79
CA THR A 325 -30.35 -16.73 -22.88
C THR A 325 -31.32 -17.30 -21.83
N LEU A 326 -32.30 -16.52 -21.39
CA LEU A 326 -33.31 -16.94 -20.41
C LEU A 326 -34.27 -18.01 -20.99
N PRO A 327 -34.42 -19.19 -20.35
CA PRO A 327 -35.39 -20.20 -20.76
C PRO A 327 -36.82 -19.67 -20.82
N LYS A 328 -37.56 -20.00 -21.88
CA LYS A 328 -38.96 -19.56 -22.05
C LYS A 328 -39.91 -20.10 -20.97
N SER A 329 -39.52 -21.18 -20.30
CA SER A 329 -40.25 -21.82 -19.21
C SER A 329 -39.96 -21.23 -17.84
N ALA A 330 -39.08 -20.21 -17.74
CA ALA A 330 -38.76 -19.60 -16.45
C ALA A 330 -40.02 -18.98 -15.82
N GLU A 331 -40.31 -19.39 -14.60
CA GLU A 331 -41.42 -18.91 -13.77
C GLU A 331 -40.88 -18.06 -12.61
N ASN A 332 -39.70 -18.39 -12.09
CA ASN A 332 -39.04 -17.70 -10.98
C ASN A 332 -37.60 -17.34 -11.35
N ILE A 333 -37.22 -16.10 -11.09
CA ILE A 333 -35.88 -15.56 -11.30
C ILE A 333 -35.37 -15.05 -9.96
N ILE A 334 -34.22 -15.57 -9.53
CA ILE A 334 -33.56 -15.16 -8.30
C ILE A 334 -32.29 -14.42 -8.69
N VAL A 335 -32.19 -13.14 -8.37
CA VAL A 335 -30.98 -12.36 -8.64
C VAL A 335 -30.12 -12.37 -7.39
N LEU A 336 -28.89 -12.89 -7.49
CA LEU A 336 -27.90 -12.77 -6.42
C LEU A 336 -27.37 -11.34 -6.43
N GLY A 337 -27.90 -10.53 -5.52
CA GLY A 337 -27.68 -9.11 -5.46
C GLY A 337 -26.68 -8.69 -4.39
N GLN A 338 -25.42 -8.44 -4.74
CA GLN A 338 -24.48 -7.90 -3.75
C GLN A 338 -24.89 -6.48 -3.34
N VAL A 339 -24.86 -6.20 -2.04
CA VAL A 339 -25.06 -4.88 -1.43
C VAL A 339 -23.90 -4.55 -0.48
N ASP A 340 -23.84 -3.31 -0.02
CA ASP A 340 -22.65 -2.80 0.68
C ASP A 340 -22.36 -3.53 2.01
N ASP A 341 -23.40 -3.84 2.78
CA ASP A 341 -23.31 -4.44 4.12
C ASP A 341 -24.60 -5.18 4.52
N GLU A 342 -24.61 -5.82 5.68
CA GLU A 342 -25.77 -6.57 6.21
C GLU A 342 -26.97 -5.66 6.50
N ALA A 343 -26.76 -4.39 6.88
CA ALA A 343 -27.87 -3.47 7.09
C ALA A 343 -28.64 -3.22 5.78
N LYS A 344 -27.94 -3.17 4.64
CA LYS A 344 -28.56 -3.09 3.31
C LYS A 344 -29.24 -4.38 2.86
N VAL A 345 -28.84 -5.54 3.39
CA VAL A 345 -29.56 -6.79 3.17
C VAL A 345 -30.94 -6.73 3.81
N GLU A 346 -31.03 -6.28 5.07
CA GLU A 346 -32.29 -6.20 5.81
C GLU A 346 -33.21 -5.05 5.36
N GLU A 347 -32.64 -3.99 4.76
CA GLU A 347 -33.41 -2.81 4.35
C GLU A 347 -34.32 -3.10 3.15
N ALA A 348 -35.62 -3.27 3.37
CA ALA A 348 -36.60 -3.61 2.33
C ALA A 348 -36.70 -2.57 1.18
N SER A 349 -36.41 -1.29 1.44
CA SER A 349 -36.39 -0.21 0.42
C SER A 349 -35.15 -0.23 -0.47
N TYR A 350 -34.09 -0.92 -0.05
CA TYR A 350 -32.84 -0.98 -0.79
C TYR A 350 -32.81 -2.22 -1.67
N GLN A 351 -32.36 -2.04 -2.91
CA GLN A 351 -32.20 -3.12 -3.89
C GLN A 351 -30.82 -3.11 -4.52
N SER A 352 -30.34 -4.30 -4.86
CA SER A 352 -29.01 -4.49 -5.43
C SER A 352 -28.91 -3.91 -6.86
N PRO A 353 -27.73 -3.43 -7.29
CA PRO A 353 -27.55 -2.89 -8.64
C PRO A 353 -27.95 -3.88 -9.74
N LEU A 354 -27.51 -5.14 -9.61
CA LEU A 354 -27.82 -6.19 -10.60
C LEU A 354 -29.33 -6.46 -10.68
N TYR A 355 -30.02 -6.51 -9.54
CA TYR A 355 -31.48 -6.68 -9.54
C TYR A 355 -32.16 -5.52 -10.27
N LEU A 356 -31.75 -4.28 -10.03
CA LEU A 356 -32.36 -3.12 -10.66
C LEU A 356 -32.29 -3.19 -12.19
N ASP A 357 -31.17 -3.63 -12.76
CA ASP A 357 -31.03 -3.77 -14.22
C ASP A 357 -31.86 -4.93 -14.77
N VAL A 358 -31.84 -6.08 -14.11
CA VAL A 358 -32.68 -7.25 -14.47
C VAL A 358 -34.16 -6.90 -14.39
N ALA A 359 -34.59 -6.22 -13.32
CA ALA A 359 -35.96 -5.78 -13.12
C ALA A 359 -36.39 -4.72 -14.15
N THR A 360 -35.47 -3.82 -14.54
CA THR A 360 -35.70 -2.83 -15.60
C THR A 360 -35.90 -3.52 -16.94
N ALA A 361 -34.97 -4.39 -17.35
CA ALA A 361 -35.07 -5.17 -18.58
C ALA A 361 -36.36 -6.01 -18.61
N HIS A 362 -36.69 -6.66 -17.49
CA HIS A 362 -37.93 -7.42 -17.33
C HIS A 362 -39.17 -6.55 -17.54
N THR A 363 -39.22 -5.39 -16.90
CA THR A 363 -40.32 -4.44 -17.04
C THR A 363 -40.46 -3.93 -18.48
N MET A 364 -39.35 -3.69 -19.16
CA MET A 364 -39.34 -3.27 -20.58
C MET A 364 -39.88 -4.35 -21.51
N LYS A 365 -39.65 -5.64 -21.23
CA LYS A 365 -40.18 -6.75 -22.03
C LYS A 365 -41.63 -7.09 -21.74
N TYR A 366 -42.02 -7.16 -20.46
CA TYR A 366 -43.31 -7.71 -20.04
C TYR A 366 -44.34 -6.65 -19.59
N GLY A 367 -43.92 -5.41 -19.36
CA GLY A 367 -44.76 -4.34 -18.80
C GLY A 367 -45.04 -4.49 -17.30
N PHE A 368 -45.63 -3.46 -16.69
CA PHE A 368 -45.79 -3.33 -15.23
C PHE A 368 -46.78 -4.32 -14.54
N ALA A 369 -47.54 -5.13 -15.28
CA ALA A 369 -48.64 -5.92 -14.69
C ALA A 369 -49.02 -7.19 -15.46
N SER A 370 -48.08 -7.83 -16.17
CA SER A 370 -48.38 -9.05 -16.92
C SER A 370 -48.50 -10.28 -15.99
N LYS A 371 -49.65 -10.95 -15.98
CA LYS A 371 -49.84 -12.23 -15.26
C LYS A 371 -49.01 -13.39 -15.82
N ALA A 372 -48.37 -13.20 -16.98
CA ALA A 372 -47.59 -14.22 -17.68
C ALA A 372 -46.06 -13.99 -17.57
N SER A 373 -45.62 -13.00 -16.78
CA SER A 373 -44.19 -12.73 -16.59
C SER A 373 -43.61 -13.54 -15.42
N PRO A 374 -42.34 -13.95 -15.49
CA PRO A 374 -41.66 -14.57 -14.35
C PRO A 374 -41.69 -13.67 -13.10
N VAL A 375 -41.73 -14.27 -11.91
CA VAL A 375 -41.50 -13.57 -10.65
C VAL A 375 -39.99 -13.32 -10.50
N ILE A 376 -39.60 -12.10 -10.12
CA ILE A 376 -38.20 -11.75 -9.89
C ILE A 376 -38.01 -11.36 -8.42
N VAL A 377 -37.02 -11.98 -7.77
CA VAL A 377 -36.65 -11.72 -6.38
C VAL A 377 -35.19 -11.27 -6.29
N ASP A 378 -34.94 -10.27 -5.44
CA ASP A 378 -33.60 -9.80 -5.07
C ASP A 378 -33.11 -10.61 -3.86
N ALA A 379 -32.28 -11.63 -4.10
CA ALA A 379 -31.61 -12.36 -3.02
C ALA A 379 -30.36 -11.57 -2.63
N LYS A 380 -30.56 -10.54 -1.79
CA LYS A 380 -29.51 -9.63 -1.35
C LYS A 380 -28.50 -10.33 -0.45
N TYR A 381 -27.23 -9.98 -0.61
CA TYR A 381 -26.16 -10.43 0.29
C TYR A 381 -25.09 -9.34 0.48
N ALA A 382 -24.50 -9.28 1.67
CA ALA A 382 -23.43 -8.35 1.99
C ALA A 382 -22.10 -8.76 1.32
N ARG A 383 -21.16 -7.83 1.16
CA ARG A 383 -19.82 -8.12 0.62
C ARG A 383 -19.03 -9.16 1.43
N SER A 384 -19.31 -9.27 2.73
CA SER A 384 -18.70 -10.26 3.63
C SER A 384 -19.22 -11.68 3.44
N LYS A 385 -20.33 -11.87 2.70
CA LYS A 385 -20.92 -13.18 2.45
C LYS A 385 -20.09 -13.96 1.43
N VAL A 386 -19.53 -15.08 1.87
CA VAL A 386 -18.94 -16.09 1.00
C VAL A 386 -19.98 -17.19 0.79
N TRP A 387 -20.37 -17.42 -0.46
CA TRP A 387 -21.39 -18.41 -0.80
C TRP A 387 -20.81 -19.83 -0.82
N THR A 388 -21.50 -20.75 -0.14
CA THR A 388 -21.25 -22.19 -0.27
C THR A 388 -22.15 -22.81 -1.34
N ARG A 389 -21.78 -23.99 -1.83
CA ARG A 389 -22.63 -24.76 -2.76
C ARG A 389 -23.96 -25.11 -2.12
N GLU A 390 -23.95 -25.46 -0.84
CA GLU A 390 -25.15 -25.80 -0.08
C GLU A 390 -26.10 -24.60 0.05
N GLU A 391 -25.58 -23.41 0.34
CA GLU A 391 -26.39 -22.21 0.44
C GLU A 391 -27.05 -21.82 -0.89
N ILE A 392 -26.29 -21.89 -1.99
CA ILE A 392 -26.81 -21.65 -3.34
C ILE A 392 -27.85 -22.71 -3.73
N TYR A 393 -27.62 -23.97 -3.34
CA TYR A 393 -28.58 -25.05 -3.55
C TYR A 393 -29.91 -24.78 -2.83
N ASN A 394 -29.84 -24.30 -1.58
CA ASN A 394 -31.03 -24.00 -0.78
C ASN A 394 -31.89 -22.88 -1.39
N LEU A 395 -31.31 -21.98 -2.21
CA LEU A 395 -32.07 -20.95 -2.92
C LEU A 395 -33.04 -21.51 -3.98
N TYR A 396 -32.81 -22.72 -4.49
CA TYR A 396 -33.74 -23.36 -5.43
C TYR A 396 -34.97 -23.97 -4.74
N ASP A 397 -35.01 -24.01 -3.40
CA ASP A 397 -36.10 -24.54 -2.56
C ASP A 397 -36.56 -25.95 -2.99
N ILE A 398 -35.59 -26.85 -3.21
CA ILE A 398 -35.85 -28.22 -3.64
C ILE A 398 -35.79 -29.15 -2.42
N ALA A 399 -36.80 -30.00 -2.25
CA ALA A 399 -36.91 -30.96 -1.14
C ALA A 399 -35.91 -32.15 -1.18
N THR A 400 -34.85 -32.07 -1.99
CA THR A 400 -33.82 -33.13 -2.11
C THR A 400 -32.68 -32.92 -1.11
N PRO A 401 -31.99 -34.01 -0.67
CA PRO A 401 -30.91 -33.92 0.31
C PRO A 401 -29.74 -33.06 -0.20
N ALA A 402 -28.95 -32.55 0.76
CA ALA A 402 -27.84 -31.62 0.58
C ALA A 402 -26.89 -31.95 -0.58
N VAL A 403 -26.19 -30.90 -1.08
CA VAL A 403 -25.22 -31.03 -2.17
C VAL A 403 -24.14 -32.07 -1.79
N PRO A 404 -23.98 -33.16 -2.57
CA PRO A 404 -22.98 -34.15 -2.26
C PRO A 404 -21.56 -33.59 -2.44
N ALA A 405 -20.65 -34.03 -1.57
CA ALA A 405 -19.23 -33.77 -1.69
C ALA A 405 -18.70 -34.26 -3.04
N ARG A 406 -17.78 -33.51 -3.64
CA ARG A 406 -17.14 -33.88 -4.90
C ARG A 406 -16.29 -35.13 -4.69
N ALA A 407 -16.62 -36.21 -5.41
CA ALA A 407 -15.84 -37.45 -5.39
C ALA A 407 -14.61 -37.39 -6.31
N ASP A 408 -14.58 -36.43 -7.23
CA ASP A 408 -13.55 -36.25 -8.26
C ASP A 408 -12.40 -35.34 -7.83
N VAL A 409 -12.52 -34.66 -6.69
CA VAL A 409 -11.52 -33.76 -6.12
C VAL A 409 -11.21 -34.17 -4.70
N LYS A 410 -9.92 -34.35 -4.39
CA LYS A 410 -9.44 -34.46 -3.01
C LYS A 410 -9.15 -33.06 -2.48
N GLU A 411 -9.74 -32.71 -1.35
CA GLU A 411 -9.57 -31.41 -0.71
C GLU A 411 -8.75 -31.54 0.58
N VAL A 412 -7.81 -30.62 0.77
CA VAL A 412 -6.90 -30.62 1.92
C VAL A 412 -6.82 -29.21 2.51
N THR A 413 -6.85 -29.12 3.83
CA THR A 413 -6.58 -27.88 4.58
C THR A 413 -5.32 -28.04 5.43
N PHE A 414 -4.49 -27.00 5.45
CA PHE A 414 -3.27 -26.92 6.25
C PHE A 414 -3.37 -25.72 7.17
N TRP A 415 -3.11 -25.92 8.46
CA TRP A 415 -3.15 -24.89 9.48
C TRP A 415 -1.79 -24.76 10.14
N ASP A 416 -1.18 -23.58 10.07
CA ASP A 416 0.09 -23.27 10.73
C ASP A 416 0.08 -21.81 11.24
N LEU A 417 1.12 -21.43 11.97
CA LEU A 417 1.43 -20.02 12.22
C LEU A 417 2.13 -19.44 10.98
N ASP A 418 1.81 -18.20 10.65
CA ASP A 418 2.33 -17.52 9.45
C ASP A 418 3.86 -17.32 9.46
N ASN A 419 4.46 -17.34 10.64
CA ASN A 419 5.90 -17.20 10.87
C ASN A 419 6.63 -18.55 11.03
N SER A 420 5.94 -19.66 10.82
CA SER A 420 6.52 -20.99 10.89
C SER A 420 7.51 -21.18 9.74
N LYS A 421 8.69 -21.76 10.02
CA LYS A 421 9.70 -22.13 9.00
C LYS A 421 9.21 -23.13 7.95
N THR A 422 8.00 -23.66 8.14
CA THR A 422 7.37 -24.63 7.29
C THR A 422 5.97 -24.20 6.82
N ALA A 423 5.62 -22.92 6.99
CA ALA A 423 4.40 -22.34 6.45
C ALA A 423 4.31 -22.50 4.91
N ASP A 424 5.46 -22.61 4.23
CA ASP A 424 5.56 -22.82 2.77
C ASP A 424 5.37 -24.29 2.31
N THR A 425 5.21 -25.23 3.25
CA THR A 425 5.03 -26.67 2.93
C THR A 425 3.85 -26.92 1.97
N PRO A 426 2.65 -26.33 2.13
CA PRO A 426 1.53 -26.52 1.21
C PRO A 426 1.84 -26.08 -0.23
N SER A 427 2.55 -24.96 -0.37
CA SER A 427 3.01 -24.44 -1.66
C SER A 427 3.99 -25.40 -2.35
N LYS A 428 4.98 -25.93 -1.62
CA LYS A 428 5.90 -26.97 -2.13
C LYS A 428 5.16 -28.24 -2.56
N LEU A 429 4.19 -28.68 -1.77
CA LEU A 429 3.37 -29.85 -2.10
C LEU A 429 2.54 -29.61 -3.38
N ALA A 430 1.93 -28.43 -3.51
CA ALA A 430 1.20 -28.05 -4.72
C ALA A 430 2.09 -28.08 -5.95
N HIS A 431 3.31 -27.52 -5.86
CA HIS A 431 4.28 -27.55 -6.93
C HIS A 431 4.61 -28.99 -7.35
N VAL A 432 4.92 -29.87 -6.39
CA VAL A 432 5.24 -31.27 -6.68
C VAL A 432 4.07 -32.03 -7.30
N VAL A 433 2.84 -31.80 -6.83
CA VAL A 433 1.64 -32.42 -7.44
C VAL A 433 1.43 -31.95 -8.87
N SER A 434 1.71 -30.67 -9.17
CA SER A 434 1.54 -30.10 -10.52
C SER A 434 2.42 -30.76 -11.58
N LEU A 435 3.56 -31.35 -11.16
CA LEU A 435 4.52 -32.02 -12.04
C LEU A 435 4.09 -33.45 -12.41
N ASP A 436 3.12 -34.03 -11.68
CA ASP A 436 2.49 -35.28 -12.08
C ASP A 436 1.46 -35.00 -13.17
N GLY A 437 1.77 -35.31 -14.44
CA GLY A 437 0.91 -35.00 -15.59
C GLY A 437 -0.50 -35.62 -15.58
N GLU A 438 -0.80 -36.52 -14.64
CA GLU A 438 -2.15 -37.08 -14.42
C GLU A 438 -3.04 -36.21 -13.51
N ASN A 439 -2.46 -35.23 -12.80
CA ASN A 439 -3.13 -34.44 -11.78
C ASN A 439 -3.17 -32.95 -12.16
N SER A 440 -4.30 -32.32 -11.86
CA SER A 440 -4.48 -30.88 -11.74
C SER A 440 -4.45 -30.52 -10.25
N VAL A 441 -3.88 -29.35 -9.95
CA VAL A 441 -3.82 -28.82 -8.58
C VAL A 441 -4.34 -27.38 -8.52
N SER A 442 -5.00 -27.02 -7.42
CA SER A 442 -5.18 -25.61 -7.05
C SER A 442 -4.72 -25.36 -5.62
N HIS A 443 -4.19 -24.16 -5.37
CA HIS A 443 -3.61 -23.75 -4.10
C HIS A 443 -3.99 -22.30 -3.78
N ILE A 444 -4.39 -22.03 -2.55
CA ILE A 444 -4.61 -20.69 -2.00
C ILE A 444 -4.26 -20.68 -0.51
N SER A 445 -3.70 -19.58 -0.01
CA SER A 445 -3.50 -19.32 1.41
C SER A 445 -4.31 -18.13 1.87
N TYR A 446 -4.78 -18.20 3.12
CA TYR A 446 -5.51 -17.16 3.82
C TYR A 446 -4.76 -16.79 5.10
N TYR A 447 -4.70 -15.49 5.41
CA TYR A 447 -4.01 -14.97 6.58
C TYR A 447 -4.96 -14.29 7.55
N ASP A 448 -4.85 -14.68 8.81
CA ASP A 448 -5.44 -14.02 9.96
C ASP A 448 -4.31 -13.52 10.87
N ASN A 449 -4.00 -12.22 10.74
CA ASN A 449 -2.91 -11.58 11.47
C ASN A 449 -3.32 -11.16 12.90
N GLU A 450 -4.58 -11.36 13.30
CA GLU A 450 -5.09 -10.99 14.64
C GLU A 450 -4.91 -12.13 15.65
N VAL A 451 -5.13 -13.38 15.22
CA VAL A 451 -5.13 -14.54 16.12
C VAL A 451 -3.72 -15.12 16.25
N LEU A 452 -3.27 -15.41 17.49
CA LEU A 452 -1.96 -16.00 17.81
C LEU A 452 -0.75 -15.25 17.20
N GLY A 453 -0.92 -13.97 16.88
CA GLY A 453 0.08 -13.15 16.20
C GLY A 453 0.37 -13.62 14.78
N GLY A 454 -0.60 -14.25 14.11
CA GLY A 454 -0.49 -14.70 12.73
C GLY A 454 -0.79 -16.18 12.52
N VAL A 455 -1.97 -16.49 11.97
CA VAL A 455 -2.38 -17.84 11.53
C VAL A 455 -2.53 -17.85 10.01
N ILE A 456 -2.05 -18.93 9.40
CA ILE A 456 -2.22 -19.22 7.98
C ILE A 456 -3.04 -20.50 7.79
N GLU A 457 -4.07 -20.42 6.95
CA GLU A 457 -4.78 -21.58 6.41
C GLU A 457 -4.49 -21.69 4.91
N SER A 458 -3.80 -22.77 4.50
CA SER A 458 -3.61 -23.08 3.08
C SER A 458 -4.56 -24.19 2.64
N GLN A 459 -5.24 -23.98 1.52
CA GLN A 459 -6.15 -24.94 0.91
C GLN A 459 -5.54 -25.51 -0.37
N LEU A 460 -5.54 -26.83 -0.48
CA LEU A 460 -5.03 -27.57 -1.63
C LEU A 460 -6.12 -28.47 -2.20
N ARG A 461 -6.31 -28.42 -3.51
CA ARG A 461 -7.20 -29.34 -4.23
C ARG A 461 -6.41 -30.15 -5.23
N VAL A 462 -6.65 -31.46 -5.28
CA VAL A 462 -6.02 -32.37 -6.22
C VAL A 462 -7.10 -33.14 -6.96
N SER A 463 -7.06 -33.12 -8.29
CA SER A 463 -8.01 -33.83 -9.15
C SER A 463 -7.33 -34.35 -10.39
N ARG A 464 -7.94 -35.34 -11.07
CA ARG A 464 -7.53 -35.75 -12.42
C ARG A 464 -8.16 -34.88 -13.52
N ALA A 465 -9.19 -34.09 -13.17
CA ALA A 465 -9.86 -33.16 -14.06
C ALA A 465 -9.44 -31.72 -13.75
N ALA A 466 -9.80 -30.79 -14.64
CA ALA A 466 -9.61 -29.36 -14.38
C ALA A 466 -10.37 -28.93 -13.12
N ILE A 467 -9.69 -28.18 -12.25
CA ILE A 467 -10.27 -27.71 -11.00
C ILE A 467 -10.85 -26.33 -11.23
N ASN A 468 -12.17 -26.23 -11.14
CA ASN A 468 -12.89 -24.98 -11.03
C ASN A 468 -13.72 -25.06 -9.75
N ALA A 469 -13.27 -24.42 -8.68
CA ALA A 469 -13.92 -24.45 -7.37
C ALA A 469 -13.67 -23.14 -6.60
N PRO A 470 -14.26 -22.02 -7.05
CA PRO A 470 -14.01 -20.68 -6.49
C PRO A 470 -14.78 -20.44 -5.17
N TYR A 471 -14.83 -21.45 -4.32
CA TYR A 471 -15.44 -21.44 -2.99
C TYR A 471 -14.47 -22.12 -2.01
N PRO A 472 -14.52 -21.81 -0.70
CA PRO A 472 -13.66 -22.44 0.32
C PRO A 472 -13.80 -23.97 0.34
N VAL A 473 -12.84 -24.68 0.92
CA VAL A 473 -12.99 -26.12 1.13
C VAL A 473 -14.16 -26.39 2.09
N GLU A 474 -15.20 -27.05 1.60
CA GLU A 474 -16.41 -27.41 2.37
C GLU A 474 -16.30 -28.83 2.95
N HIS A 475 -15.53 -29.70 2.29
CA HIS A 475 -15.45 -31.12 2.62
C HIS A 475 -14.02 -31.65 2.49
N ALA A 476 -13.15 -31.28 3.43
CA ALA A 476 -11.75 -31.70 3.48
C ALA A 476 -11.62 -33.23 3.69
N ASP A 477 -10.91 -33.90 2.79
CA ASP A 477 -10.49 -35.30 2.91
C ASP A 477 -9.32 -35.47 3.89
N PHE A 478 -8.53 -34.41 4.02
CA PHE A 478 -7.34 -34.37 4.85
C PHE A 478 -7.20 -33.01 5.55
N VAL A 479 -6.89 -33.02 6.85
CA VAL A 479 -6.61 -31.81 7.63
C VAL A 479 -5.22 -31.95 8.24
N PHE A 480 -4.33 -31.00 7.96
CA PHE A 480 -2.99 -30.90 8.55
C PHE A 480 -2.99 -29.77 9.57
N VAL A 481 -2.57 -30.03 10.81
CA VAL A 481 -2.45 -29.01 11.86
C VAL A 481 -1.03 -29.00 12.40
N ASN A 482 -0.26 -27.96 12.06
CA ASN A 482 1.14 -27.87 12.44
C ASN A 482 1.38 -27.24 13.81
N ASN A 483 0.40 -26.51 14.34
CA ASN A 483 0.43 -25.95 15.68
C ASN A 483 -0.90 -26.24 16.41
N LEU A 484 -0.82 -26.95 17.53
CA LEU A 484 -2.00 -27.37 18.30
C LEU A 484 -2.75 -26.20 18.95
N ASP A 485 -2.10 -25.07 19.22
CA ASP A 485 -2.76 -23.90 19.81
C ASP A 485 -3.81 -23.29 18.89
N ILE A 486 -3.70 -23.52 17.57
CA ILE A 486 -4.72 -23.11 16.58
C ILE A 486 -6.06 -23.79 16.89
N THR A 487 -6.05 -25.05 17.37
CA THR A 487 -7.27 -25.80 17.70
C THR A 487 -8.06 -25.24 18.88
N LYS A 488 -7.48 -24.30 19.63
CA LYS A 488 -8.13 -23.59 20.74
C LYS A 488 -8.91 -22.36 20.27
N ASN A 489 -8.58 -21.83 19.09
CA ASN A 489 -9.16 -20.60 18.54
C ASN A 489 -10.02 -20.87 17.28
N TYR A 490 -9.71 -21.94 16.54
CA TYR A 490 -10.46 -22.37 15.36
C TYR A 490 -11.00 -23.80 15.48
N ASP A 491 -12.21 -24.02 14.97
CA ASP A 491 -12.71 -25.37 14.69
C ASP A 491 -12.10 -25.89 13.38
N VAL A 492 -10.83 -26.27 13.41
CA VAL A 492 -10.07 -26.75 12.24
C VAL A 492 -10.67 -27.99 11.58
N LEU A 493 -11.58 -28.70 12.27
CA LEU A 493 -12.32 -29.85 11.75
C LEU A 493 -13.72 -29.49 11.24
N PHE A 494 -14.12 -28.22 11.24
CA PHE A 494 -15.46 -27.78 10.84
C PHE A 494 -15.84 -28.28 9.43
N ASN A 495 -14.93 -28.12 8.46
CA ASN A 495 -15.12 -28.58 7.08
C ASN A 495 -14.60 -30.00 6.80
N ALA A 496 -14.14 -30.74 7.81
CA ALA A 496 -13.65 -32.11 7.59
C ALA A 496 -14.80 -33.07 7.18
N LYS A 497 -14.54 -33.95 6.20
CA LYS A 497 -15.44 -35.06 5.85
C LYS A 497 -15.57 -36.07 6.99
N GLN A 498 -16.65 -36.83 7.00
CA GLN A 498 -16.72 -38.06 7.80
C GLN A 498 -15.63 -39.03 7.34
N GLY A 499 -14.86 -39.58 8.27
CA GLY A 499 -13.72 -40.45 8.00
C GLY A 499 -12.46 -39.74 7.50
N ALA A 500 -12.40 -38.40 7.55
CA ALA A 500 -11.24 -37.63 7.12
C ALA A 500 -9.96 -38.05 7.86
N LYS A 501 -8.81 -37.95 7.18
CA LYS A 501 -7.50 -38.15 7.81
C LYS A 501 -7.03 -36.84 8.42
N VAL A 502 -6.53 -36.88 9.65
CA VAL A 502 -6.03 -35.70 10.34
C VAL A 502 -4.60 -35.96 10.75
N LEU A 503 -3.67 -35.08 10.36
CA LEU A 503 -2.27 -35.15 10.73
C LEU A 503 -1.91 -33.94 11.59
N ILE A 504 -1.40 -34.18 12.80
CA ILE A 504 -1.05 -33.11 13.74
C ILE A 504 0.41 -33.18 14.19
N ALA A 505 1.03 -32.02 14.37
CA ALA A 505 2.37 -31.94 14.97
C ALA A 505 2.29 -32.20 16.48
N GLY A 506 3.13 -33.11 16.98
CA GLY A 506 3.21 -33.42 18.41
C GLY A 506 3.82 -34.79 18.69
N ALA A 507 4.34 -34.95 19.91
CA ALA A 507 4.94 -36.20 20.36
C ALA A 507 3.99 -37.40 20.19
N PRO A 508 4.49 -38.61 19.84
CA PRO A 508 3.66 -39.79 19.58
C PRO A 508 3.03 -40.39 20.85
N ASN A 509 3.23 -39.77 22.02
CA ASN A 509 2.61 -40.22 23.27
C ASN A 509 1.13 -39.77 23.34
N VAL A 510 0.23 -40.74 23.43
CA VAL A 510 -1.22 -40.49 23.42
C VAL A 510 -1.66 -39.61 24.59
N ASP A 511 -1.10 -39.83 25.78
CA ASP A 511 -1.47 -39.11 27.01
C ASP A 511 -1.11 -37.61 27.01
N GLY A 512 0.01 -37.25 26.37
CA GLY A 512 0.44 -35.85 26.27
C GLY A 512 -0.37 -35.10 25.21
N LEU A 513 -0.57 -35.74 24.07
CA LEU A 513 -1.35 -35.20 22.96
C LEU A 513 -2.83 -35.00 23.33
N GLU A 514 -3.42 -35.95 24.05
CA GLU A 514 -4.80 -35.84 24.51
C GLU A 514 -5.01 -34.61 25.41
N LYS A 515 -4.03 -34.25 26.25
CA LYS A 515 -4.14 -33.06 27.11
C LYS A 515 -3.99 -31.75 26.33
N ALA A 516 -3.28 -31.77 25.20
CA ALA A 516 -3.03 -30.58 24.39
C ALA A 516 -4.20 -30.22 23.46
N LEU A 517 -5.00 -31.21 23.03
CA LEU A 517 -6.14 -31.02 22.13
C LEU A 517 -7.35 -30.38 22.83
N GLY A 518 -7.94 -29.37 22.20
CA GLY A 518 -9.14 -28.68 22.68
C GLY A 518 -10.40 -29.57 22.68
N SER A 519 -11.38 -29.26 23.54
CA SER A 519 -12.63 -30.01 23.69
C SER A 519 -13.45 -30.07 22.40
N LYS A 520 -13.60 -28.94 21.68
CA LYS A 520 -14.26 -28.92 20.37
C LYS A 520 -13.60 -29.89 19.37
N PHE A 521 -12.28 -29.84 19.24
CA PHE A 521 -11.55 -30.72 18.34
C PHE A 521 -11.84 -32.19 18.64
N LYS A 522 -11.76 -32.59 19.92
CA LYS A 522 -12.04 -33.97 20.35
C LYS A 522 -13.46 -34.42 19.97
N ARG A 523 -14.46 -33.57 20.24
CA ARG A 523 -15.85 -33.85 19.88
C ARG A 523 -16.03 -33.99 18.36
N SER A 524 -15.49 -33.05 17.59
CA SER A 524 -15.54 -33.08 16.12
C SER A 524 -14.83 -34.31 15.56
N ALA A 525 -13.67 -34.66 16.09
CA ALA A 525 -12.90 -35.85 15.71
C ALA A 525 -13.69 -37.15 15.93
N ALA A 526 -14.33 -37.30 17.10
CA ALA A 526 -15.14 -38.47 17.42
C ALA A 526 -16.43 -38.52 16.59
N ALA A 527 -17.14 -37.40 16.46
CA ALA A 527 -18.41 -37.32 15.72
C ALA A 527 -18.22 -37.59 14.22
N LYS A 528 -17.09 -37.15 13.65
CA LYS A 528 -16.75 -37.37 12.24
C LYS A 528 -15.93 -38.64 12.00
N GLU A 529 -15.67 -39.43 13.04
CA GLU A 529 -14.91 -40.68 12.95
C GLU A 529 -13.56 -40.53 12.22
N VAL A 530 -12.83 -39.45 12.53
CA VAL A 530 -11.58 -39.12 11.82
C VAL A 530 -10.47 -40.13 12.10
N SER A 531 -9.60 -40.35 11.11
CA SER A 531 -8.36 -41.11 11.30
C SER A 531 -7.23 -40.17 11.73
N LEU A 532 -6.92 -40.12 13.02
CA LEU A 532 -5.92 -39.23 13.59
C LEU A 532 -4.50 -39.82 13.53
N PHE A 533 -3.54 -39.02 13.08
CA PHE A 533 -2.11 -39.31 13.03
C PHE A 533 -1.35 -38.16 13.68
N ALA A 534 -0.29 -38.48 14.41
CA ALA A 534 0.62 -37.50 15.01
C ALA A 534 2.03 -37.72 14.46
N TYR A 535 2.77 -36.63 14.29
CA TYR A 535 4.16 -36.70 13.89
C TYR A 535 5.07 -35.84 14.77
N ASP A 536 6.26 -36.36 15.09
CA ASP A 536 7.21 -35.76 16.03
C ASP A 536 8.56 -35.46 15.36
N ILE A 537 8.82 -34.17 15.18
CA ILE A 537 10.06 -33.67 14.59
C ILE A 537 11.25 -33.88 15.53
N GLU A 538 11.05 -33.77 16.85
CA GLU A 538 12.12 -33.87 17.85
C GLU A 538 12.68 -35.29 17.91
N ALA A 539 11.84 -36.30 17.69
CA ALA A 539 12.26 -37.71 17.61
C ALA A 539 13.29 -37.98 16.50
N ILE A 540 13.31 -37.15 15.45
CA ILE A 540 14.27 -37.29 14.34
C ILE A 540 15.56 -36.53 14.63
N GLY A 541 15.46 -35.32 15.18
CA GLY A 541 16.57 -34.39 15.40
C GLY A 541 17.16 -33.83 14.09
N GLU A 542 17.99 -32.79 14.19
CA GLU A 542 18.73 -32.26 13.03
C GLU A 542 19.89 -33.19 12.65
N ASN A 543 20.10 -33.39 11.35
CA ASN A 543 21.23 -34.15 10.80
C ASN A 543 22.06 -33.24 9.89
N SER A 544 23.38 -33.40 9.91
CA SER A 544 24.33 -32.71 9.04
C SER A 544 23.99 -32.77 7.55
N GLU A 545 23.40 -33.86 7.07
CA GLU A 545 23.04 -34.03 5.64
C GLU A 545 21.73 -33.33 5.25
N THR A 546 20.88 -32.96 6.22
CA THR A 546 19.56 -32.32 6.01
C THR A 546 19.41 -31.00 6.75
N LEU A 547 20.53 -30.44 7.23
CA LEU A 547 20.60 -29.30 8.14
C LEU A 547 19.79 -28.11 7.63
N GLY A 548 18.87 -27.61 8.46
CA GLY A 548 18.00 -26.48 8.13
C GLY A 548 16.78 -26.83 7.27
N LYS A 549 16.67 -28.08 6.80
CA LYS A 549 15.55 -28.59 5.99
C LYS A 549 14.84 -29.80 6.62
N THR A 550 15.44 -30.41 7.64
CA THR A 550 14.94 -31.63 8.28
C THR A 550 13.47 -31.50 8.69
N LYS A 551 13.08 -30.39 9.35
CA LYS A 551 11.69 -30.15 9.77
C LYS A 551 10.70 -30.23 8.59
N SER A 552 10.96 -29.46 7.53
CA SER A 552 10.11 -29.45 6.33
C SER A 552 10.05 -30.82 5.66
N MET A 553 11.16 -31.57 5.62
CA MET A 553 11.17 -32.92 5.07
C MET A 553 10.34 -33.91 5.90
N VAL A 554 10.47 -33.87 7.23
CA VAL A 554 9.68 -34.73 8.13
C VAL A 554 8.18 -34.48 7.97
N GLU A 555 7.77 -33.22 7.85
CA GLU A 555 6.38 -32.82 7.56
C GLU A 555 5.88 -33.37 6.22
N GLN A 556 6.65 -33.16 5.15
CA GLN A 556 6.30 -33.65 3.81
C GLN A 556 6.23 -35.18 3.75
N ILE A 557 7.15 -35.89 4.42
CA ILE A 557 7.15 -37.37 4.48
C ILE A 557 5.91 -37.85 5.22
N SER A 558 5.60 -37.24 6.37
CA SER A 558 4.42 -37.56 7.17
C SER A 558 3.13 -37.32 6.38
N PHE A 559 3.07 -36.22 5.62
CA PHE A 559 1.98 -35.94 4.69
C PHE A 559 1.84 -37.04 3.63
N TRP A 560 2.90 -37.37 2.87
CA TRP A 560 2.79 -38.36 1.79
C TRP A 560 2.40 -39.75 2.31
N LYS A 561 2.97 -40.19 3.44
CA LYS A 561 2.64 -41.48 4.06
C LYS A 561 1.21 -41.59 4.54
N THR A 562 0.58 -40.47 4.90
CA THR A 562 -0.80 -40.45 5.40
C THR A 562 -1.81 -40.14 4.31
N PHE A 563 -1.55 -39.13 3.48
CA PHE A 563 -2.42 -38.68 2.38
C PHE A 563 -2.49 -39.69 1.22
N SER A 564 -1.34 -40.27 0.84
CA SER A 564 -1.23 -41.24 -0.28
C SER A 564 -0.38 -42.46 0.13
N PRO A 565 -0.89 -43.31 1.06
CA PRO A 565 -0.15 -44.46 1.60
C PRO A 565 0.23 -45.50 0.53
N GLU A 566 -0.41 -45.46 -0.64
CA GLU A 566 -0.11 -46.29 -1.80
C GLU A 566 1.22 -45.95 -2.50
N LEU A 567 1.82 -44.78 -2.22
CA LEU A 567 3.08 -44.37 -2.84
C LEU A 567 4.25 -45.24 -2.37
N THR A 568 5.06 -45.69 -3.33
CA THR A 568 6.30 -46.43 -3.05
C THR A 568 7.38 -45.52 -2.46
N LEU A 569 8.39 -46.12 -1.80
CA LEU A 569 9.54 -45.38 -1.26
C LEU A 569 10.19 -44.48 -2.33
N ASN A 570 10.47 -45.02 -3.52
CA ASN A 570 11.08 -44.27 -4.61
C ASN A 570 10.24 -43.08 -5.08
N GLN A 571 8.91 -43.23 -5.13
CA GLN A 571 8.01 -42.13 -5.49
C GLN A 571 8.03 -41.03 -4.43
N ILE A 572 7.99 -41.39 -3.14
CA ILE A 572 8.09 -40.42 -2.05
C ILE A 572 9.45 -39.72 -2.07
N THR A 573 10.56 -40.46 -2.23
CA THR A 573 11.90 -39.89 -2.36
C THR A 573 11.97 -38.85 -3.49
N THR A 574 11.43 -39.18 -4.66
CA THR A 574 11.39 -38.26 -5.81
C THR A 574 10.62 -36.99 -5.49
N LYS A 575 9.45 -37.13 -4.83
CA LYS A 575 8.62 -35.99 -4.42
C LYS A 575 9.33 -35.09 -3.40
N ILE A 576 9.99 -35.66 -2.38
CA ILE A 576 10.74 -34.89 -1.38
C ILE A 576 11.94 -34.15 -2.01
N VAL A 577 12.72 -34.83 -2.85
CA VAL A 577 13.86 -34.19 -3.55
C VAL A 577 13.37 -33.03 -4.41
N THR A 578 12.28 -33.24 -5.16
CA THR A 578 11.70 -32.21 -6.04
C THR A 578 11.20 -30.99 -5.25
N ALA A 579 10.50 -31.19 -4.13
CA ALA A 579 9.99 -30.12 -3.28
C ALA A 579 11.08 -29.23 -2.66
N ASN A 580 12.32 -29.74 -2.53
CA ASN A 580 13.40 -29.06 -1.82
C ASN A 580 14.50 -28.49 -2.73
N GLY A 581 14.34 -28.60 -4.06
CA GLY A 581 15.15 -27.95 -5.11
C GLY A 581 16.35 -28.74 -5.60
N VAL A 582 16.76 -28.51 -6.86
CA VAL A 582 17.87 -29.22 -7.55
C VAL A 582 19.26 -28.76 -7.10
N ASP A 583 19.39 -27.54 -6.56
CA ASP A 583 20.64 -27.00 -6.00
C ASP A 583 21.02 -27.62 -4.65
N THR A 584 20.25 -28.60 -4.19
CA THR A 584 20.61 -29.37 -3.00
C THR A 584 21.54 -30.51 -3.36
N GLU A 585 22.67 -30.64 -2.67
CA GLU A 585 23.53 -31.84 -2.69
C GLU A 585 22.83 -33.05 -2.00
N LEU A 586 21.50 -33.11 -2.01
CA LEU A 586 20.74 -34.15 -1.33
C LEU A 586 20.77 -35.44 -2.14
N VAL A 587 21.36 -36.47 -1.55
CA VAL A 587 21.44 -37.80 -2.14
C VAL A 587 20.11 -38.53 -1.89
N ALA A 588 19.53 -39.15 -2.93
CA ALA A 588 18.29 -39.93 -2.82
C ALA A 588 18.36 -41.01 -1.73
N ALA A 589 19.55 -41.56 -1.46
CA ALA A 589 19.81 -42.51 -0.38
C ALA A 589 19.58 -41.91 1.01
N THR A 590 20.06 -40.69 1.28
CA THR A 590 19.83 -39.97 2.54
C THR A 590 18.34 -39.74 2.78
N VAL A 591 17.62 -39.30 1.74
CA VAL A 591 16.16 -39.10 1.82
C VAL A 591 15.43 -40.41 2.07
N ALA A 592 15.83 -41.50 1.43
CA ALA A 592 15.24 -42.83 1.66
C ALA A 592 15.42 -43.28 3.12
N ILE A 593 16.62 -43.13 3.69
CA ILE A 593 16.91 -43.43 5.10
C ILE A 593 16.05 -42.55 6.02
N LEU A 594 15.92 -41.26 5.71
CA LEU A 594 15.07 -40.35 6.48
C LEU A 594 13.59 -40.78 6.43
N ILE A 595 13.10 -41.22 5.26
CA ILE A 595 11.71 -41.71 5.12
C ILE A 595 11.47 -42.93 6.01
N GLU A 596 12.39 -43.89 6.02
CA GLU A 596 12.29 -45.06 6.89
C GLU A 596 12.29 -44.65 8.37
N LYS A 597 13.24 -43.81 8.78
CA LYS A 597 13.32 -43.29 10.15
C LYS A 597 12.03 -42.57 10.58
N VAL A 598 11.51 -41.67 9.75
CA VAL A 598 10.24 -40.97 10.03
C VAL A 598 9.09 -41.95 10.20
N THR A 599 9.01 -42.95 9.33
CA THR A 599 7.94 -43.97 9.38
C THR A 599 8.02 -44.82 10.64
N GLU A 600 9.23 -45.13 11.12
CA GLU A 600 9.43 -46.00 12.28
C GLU A 600 9.35 -45.27 13.63
N THR A 601 9.84 -44.02 13.70
CA THR A 601 10.07 -43.36 15.00
C THR A 601 9.29 -42.07 15.20
N ALA A 602 8.85 -41.40 14.13
CA ALA A 602 8.24 -40.07 14.24
C ALA A 602 6.75 -40.03 13.89
N LEU A 603 6.25 -40.92 13.03
CA LEU A 603 4.84 -40.94 12.61
C LEU A 603 4.07 -42.04 13.33
N SER A 604 2.94 -41.70 13.95
CA SER A 604 2.10 -42.66 14.68
C SER A 604 0.62 -42.44 14.42
N LYS A 605 -0.16 -43.54 14.37
CA LYS A 605 -1.62 -43.47 14.34
C LYS A 605 -2.15 -43.39 15.77
N ILE A 606 -3.05 -42.46 16.04
CA ILE A 606 -3.63 -42.22 17.36
C ILE A 606 -5.06 -42.77 17.38
N GLU A 607 -5.42 -43.49 18.44
CA GLU A 607 -6.79 -43.96 18.65
C GLU A 607 -7.67 -42.78 19.07
N VAL A 608 -8.84 -42.64 18.46
CA VAL A 608 -9.85 -41.62 18.81
C VAL A 608 -10.89 -42.30 19.70
N PRO A 609 -10.88 -42.07 21.04
CA PRO A 609 -11.82 -42.69 21.95
C PRO A 609 -13.24 -42.22 21.69
N LYS A 610 -14.24 -43.09 21.89
CA LYS A 610 -15.65 -42.71 21.72
C LYS A 610 -16.11 -41.71 22.78
N GLU A 611 -15.46 -41.74 23.95
CA GLU A 611 -15.70 -40.85 25.09
C GLU A 611 -15.45 -39.39 24.73
N TRP A 612 -14.60 -39.10 23.73
CA TRP A 612 -14.34 -37.75 23.27
C TRP A 612 -15.60 -37.03 22.78
N SER A 613 -16.61 -37.76 22.27
CA SER A 613 -17.89 -37.17 21.87
C SER A 613 -18.69 -36.58 23.04
N GLN A 614 -18.37 -36.95 24.28
CA GLN A 614 -19.05 -36.54 25.50
C GLN A 614 -18.28 -35.46 26.29
N THR A 615 -17.19 -34.93 25.73
CA THR A 615 -16.40 -33.89 26.38
C THR A 615 -17.24 -32.61 26.57
N GLU A 616 -17.17 -31.96 27.73
CA GLU A 616 -17.93 -30.74 27.99
C GLU A 616 -17.45 -29.59 27.09
N ALA A 617 -18.40 -28.75 26.65
CA ALA A 617 -18.09 -27.55 25.88
C ALA A 617 -17.35 -26.53 26.76
N THR A 618 -16.34 -25.88 26.21
CA THR A 618 -15.60 -24.81 26.92
C THR A 618 -16.42 -23.51 26.94
N GLU A 619 -16.11 -22.58 27.86
CA GLU A 619 -16.75 -21.24 27.88
C GLU A 619 -16.60 -20.51 26.54
N ALA A 620 -15.42 -20.58 25.91
CA ALA A 620 -15.16 -20.01 24.59
C ALA A 620 -16.09 -20.54 23.48
N GLU A 621 -16.48 -21.82 23.57
CA GLU A 621 -17.43 -22.46 22.65
C GLU A 621 -18.89 -22.06 22.93
N ILE A 622 -19.22 -21.80 24.21
CA ILE A 622 -20.57 -21.38 24.62
C ILE A 622 -20.81 -19.92 24.24
N ASP A 623 -19.79 -19.07 24.40
CA ASP A 623 -19.85 -17.64 24.11
C ASP A 623 -19.62 -17.31 22.63
N GLY A 624 -19.37 -18.32 21.78
CA GLY A 624 -19.24 -18.16 20.33
C GLY A 624 -17.92 -17.53 19.85
N THR A 625 -16.89 -17.51 20.70
CA THR A 625 -15.57 -16.94 20.37
C THR A 625 -14.69 -17.86 19.50
N LEU A 626 -15.03 -19.15 19.41
CA LEU A 626 -14.36 -20.09 18.51
C LEU A 626 -14.85 -19.90 17.07
N VAL A 627 -13.94 -19.63 16.13
CA VAL A 627 -14.28 -19.34 14.73
C VAL A 627 -14.21 -20.61 13.88
N ASN A 628 -15.18 -20.81 12.99
CA ASN A 628 -15.25 -22.01 12.15
C ASN A 628 -14.30 -21.98 10.93
N ASN A 629 -14.15 -20.81 10.31
CA ASN A 629 -13.32 -20.59 9.13
C ASN A 629 -12.33 -19.46 9.42
N ILE A 630 -11.16 -19.47 8.78
CA ILE A 630 -10.21 -18.38 8.91
C ILE A 630 -10.81 -17.06 8.40
N LYS A 631 -10.51 -15.98 9.12
CA LYS A 631 -10.91 -14.62 8.74
C LYS A 631 -9.75 -14.01 7.94
N THR A 632 -9.94 -13.84 6.64
CA THR A 632 -8.90 -13.23 5.79
C THR A 632 -8.84 -11.73 6.03
N ILE A 633 -7.75 -11.25 6.61
CA ILE A 633 -7.52 -9.81 6.88
C ILE A 633 -6.31 -9.24 6.14
N SER A 634 -5.44 -10.12 5.62
CA SER A 634 -4.24 -9.76 4.89
C SER A 634 -3.96 -10.78 3.77
N PHE A 635 -3.08 -10.40 2.86
CA PHE A 635 -2.49 -11.28 1.86
C PHE A 635 -1.04 -11.67 2.14
N ALA A 636 -0.49 -11.15 3.23
CA ALA A 636 0.87 -11.41 3.67
C ALA A 636 0.86 -11.78 5.16
N PRO A 637 1.86 -12.56 5.60
CA PRO A 637 2.11 -12.80 7.01
C PRO A 637 2.14 -11.50 7.81
N THR A 638 1.86 -11.62 9.10
CA THR A 638 2.03 -10.53 10.05
C THR A 638 3.48 -10.06 10.00
N GLU A 639 3.69 -8.81 9.59
CA GLU A 639 4.95 -8.14 9.83
C GLU A 639 5.10 -8.00 11.34
N LYS A 640 5.74 -8.99 11.96
CA LYS A 640 6.27 -8.85 13.30
C LYS A 640 7.43 -7.88 13.17
N THR A 641 7.13 -6.57 13.13
CA THR A 641 8.03 -5.60 13.74
C THR A 641 8.27 -6.18 15.11
N THR A 642 9.47 -6.69 15.33
CA THR A 642 9.77 -7.39 16.57
C THR A 642 9.81 -6.34 17.66
N ILE A 643 8.65 -5.93 18.16
CA ILE A 643 8.45 -5.57 19.55
C ILE A 643 8.64 -6.91 20.25
N GLN A 644 9.89 -7.30 20.44
CA GLN A 644 10.23 -8.31 21.42
C GLN A 644 9.66 -7.77 22.74
N GLU A 645 8.59 -8.38 23.23
CA GLU A 645 8.39 -8.43 24.66
C GLU A 645 9.71 -8.92 25.26
N GLU A 646 10.34 -8.01 25.99
CA GLU A 646 11.57 -8.18 26.74
C GLU A 646 11.40 -9.29 27.77
N THR A 647 11.40 -10.54 27.32
CA THR A 647 11.90 -11.65 28.12
C THR A 647 13.35 -11.85 27.72
N GLY A 648 14.19 -10.94 28.20
CA GLY A 648 15.63 -11.11 28.30
C GLY A 648 16.28 -11.74 27.07
N ALA A 649 16.14 -11.11 25.90
CA ALA A 649 17.31 -11.08 25.04
C ALA A 649 18.33 -10.27 25.84
N GLU A 650 19.26 -10.97 26.49
CA GLU A 650 20.48 -10.34 26.97
C GLU A 650 20.96 -9.44 25.83
N ALA A 651 20.93 -8.13 26.05
CA ALA A 651 21.64 -7.20 25.20
C ALA A 651 23.06 -7.75 25.14
N SER A 652 23.38 -8.43 24.03
CA SER A 652 24.74 -8.84 23.74
C SER A 652 25.50 -7.54 23.59
N ASP A 653 26.05 -7.12 24.71
CA ASP A 653 26.97 -6.04 24.90
C ASP A 653 28.23 -6.40 24.11
N SER A 654 28.22 -6.21 22.80
CA SER A 654 29.44 -6.33 22.05
C SER A 654 29.37 -5.55 20.74
N TRP A 655 30.13 -4.47 20.72
CA TRP A 655 30.85 -3.95 19.56
C TRP A 655 31.29 -5.03 18.53
N VAL A 656 31.39 -6.30 18.92
CA VAL A 656 31.67 -7.47 18.09
C VAL A 656 30.61 -7.68 17.00
N GLU A 657 29.30 -7.52 17.25
CA GLU A 657 28.29 -7.62 16.17
C GLU A 657 28.45 -6.49 15.15
N ALA A 658 28.66 -5.27 15.63
CA ALA A 658 28.96 -4.13 14.79
C ALA A 658 30.31 -4.27 14.04
N ALA A 659 31.31 -4.91 14.65
CA ALA A 659 32.59 -5.19 14.01
C ALA A 659 32.49 -6.33 12.98
N LYS A 660 31.65 -7.34 13.21
CA LYS A 660 31.36 -8.43 12.26
C LYS A 660 30.75 -7.87 10.98
N SER A 661 29.74 -7.00 11.09
CA SER A 661 29.09 -6.38 9.92
C SER A 661 30.05 -5.47 9.12
N LEU A 662 30.96 -4.75 9.80
CA LEU A 662 31.99 -3.94 9.15
C LEU A 662 33.12 -4.77 8.50
N THR A 663 33.43 -5.94 9.05
CA THR A 663 34.51 -6.83 8.56
C THR A 663 34.03 -7.70 7.40
N PHE A 664 32.79 -8.18 7.44
CA PHE A 664 32.20 -9.10 6.45
C PHE A 664 31.06 -8.43 5.66
N LYS A 665 31.37 -7.30 5.02
CA LYS A 665 30.38 -6.41 4.40
C LYS A 665 29.46 -7.13 3.41
N GLU A 666 29.99 -8.06 2.63
CA GLU A 666 29.26 -8.82 1.62
C GLU A 666 28.28 -9.82 2.25
N ALA A 667 28.62 -10.41 3.40
CA ALA A 667 27.76 -11.39 4.08
C ALA A 667 26.59 -10.73 4.82
N TYR A 668 26.76 -9.47 5.23
CA TYR A 668 25.74 -8.69 5.94
C TYR A 668 25.05 -7.64 5.06
N GLY A 669 25.33 -7.61 3.75
CA GLY A 669 24.72 -6.65 2.83
C GLY A 669 25.03 -5.18 3.17
N ALA A 670 26.15 -4.91 3.83
CA ALA A 670 26.47 -3.56 4.33
C ALA A 670 26.78 -2.60 3.17
N THR A 671 25.92 -1.60 2.97
CA THR A 671 26.09 -0.53 1.98
C THR A 671 26.50 0.78 2.65
N GLN A 672 27.18 1.66 1.89
CA GLN A 672 27.51 3.01 2.35
C GLN A 672 26.60 4.01 1.64
N GLU A 673 25.65 4.58 2.38
CA GLU A 673 24.70 5.55 1.86
C GLU A 673 24.71 6.84 2.68
N LEU A 674 24.20 7.92 2.08
CA LEU A 674 24.15 9.24 2.71
C LEU A 674 22.84 9.39 3.48
N ARG A 675 22.92 9.30 4.81
CA ARG A 675 21.75 9.36 5.71
C ARG A 675 20.66 8.34 5.32
N PRO A 676 20.99 7.03 5.32
CA PRO A 676 20.03 5.97 5.03
C PRO A 676 18.93 5.87 6.10
N ASP A 677 19.14 6.46 7.28
CA ASP A 677 18.14 6.63 8.32
C ASP A 677 16.89 7.44 7.92
N LEU A 678 16.88 8.05 6.73
CA LEU A 678 15.78 8.89 6.26
C LEU A 678 15.28 8.44 4.87
N PRO A 679 13.94 8.40 4.64
CA PRO A 679 13.33 8.01 3.38
C PRO A 679 13.43 9.11 2.30
N VAL A 680 13.94 10.29 2.64
CA VAL A 680 14.14 11.40 1.69
C VAL A 680 15.50 11.31 1.02
N LYS A 681 15.55 11.61 -0.28
CA LYS A 681 16.83 11.65 -1.00
C LYS A 681 17.70 12.80 -0.48
N ASN A 682 18.89 12.45 0.00
CA ASN A 682 19.88 13.40 0.51
C ASN A 682 20.97 13.68 -0.52
N PHE A 683 21.50 14.90 -0.49
CA PHE A 683 22.54 15.38 -1.37
C PHE A 683 23.65 16.04 -0.55
N VAL A 684 24.88 15.98 -1.05
CA VAL A 684 25.98 16.78 -0.52
C VAL A 684 26.09 18.04 -1.37
N ALA A 685 25.95 19.21 -0.75
CA ALA A 685 26.12 20.51 -1.40
C ALA A 685 27.31 21.26 -0.80
N LYS A 686 27.87 22.21 -1.56
CA LYS A 686 29.04 22.99 -1.15
C LYS A 686 28.68 24.44 -0.89
N VAL A 687 29.18 25.01 0.20
CA VAL A 687 28.99 26.44 0.51
C VAL A 687 29.70 27.27 -0.56
N GLN A 688 28.92 28.03 -1.32
CA GLN A 688 29.39 28.96 -2.34
C GLN A 688 29.54 30.37 -1.77
N GLU A 689 28.59 30.82 -0.95
CA GLU A 689 28.61 32.11 -0.29
C GLU A 689 28.01 32.01 1.12
N ASN A 690 28.61 32.71 2.07
CA ASN A 690 28.08 32.92 3.42
C ASN A 690 28.33 34.38 3.79
N ARG A 691 27.37 35.25 3.49
CA ARG A 691 27.53 36.71 3.59
C ARG A 691 26.49 37.30 4.52
N ARG A 692 26.95 38.01 5.54
CA ARG A 692 26.08 38.79 6.42
C ARG A 692 25.36 39.90 5.63
N VAL A 693 24.04 40.00 5.81
CA VAL A 693 23.19 41.03 5.18
C VAL A 693 22.76 42.13 6.16
N THR A 694 23.12 42.02 7.44
CA THR A 694 22.99 43.08 8.46
C THR A 694 24.35 43.68 8.81
N PRO A 695 24.43 44.93 9.33
CA PRO A 695 25.70 45.53 9.74
C PRO A 695 26.38 44.77 10.90
N ASP A 696 27.71 44.81 10.97
CA ASP A 696 28.50 44.06 11.96
C ASP A 696 28.15 44.35 13.42
N GLY A 697 27.72 45.58 13.73
CA GLY A 697 27.32 46.03 15.07
C GLY A 697 25.85 45.81 15.42
N TYR A 698 25.05 45.22 14.51
CA TYR A 698 23.63 44.98 14.77
C TYR A 698 23.41 43.67 15.52
N GLU A 699 22.47 43.69 16.48
CA GLU A 699 22.21 42.56 17.40
C GLU A 699 21.75 41.29 16.67
N ARG A 700 21.03 41.41 15.55
CA ARG A 700 20.59 40.24 14.78
C ARG A 700 21.55 39.94 13.64
N HIS A 701 22.12 38.74 13.70
CA HIS A 701 22.96 38.21 12.62
C HIS A 701 22.08 37.51 11.58
N ILE A 702 21.86 38.18 10.44
CA ILE A 702 21.15 37.61 9.29
C ILE A 702 22.13 37.51 8.13
N PHE A 703 22.14 36.39 7.43
CA PHE A 703 23.06 36.13 6.33
C PHE A 703 22.38 35.51 5.12
N HIS A 704 22.89 35.87 3.95
CA HIS A 704 22.66 35.21 2.68
C HIS A 704 23.58 33.99 2.59
N PHE A 705 23.02 32.86 2.24
CA PHE A 705 23.76 31.61 2.17
C PHE A 705 23.50 30.93 0.84
N GLU A 706 24.54 30.64 0.08
CA GLU A 706 24.45 29.98 -1.22
C GLU A 706 25.13 28.62 -1.19
N LEU A 707 24.50 27.66 -1.84
CA LEU A 707 24.98 26.31 -2.00
C LEU A 707 25.15 25.98 -3.48
N ASP A 708 26.38 25.63 -3.87
CA ASP A 708 26.67 25.02 -5.16
C ASP A 708 26.17 23.56 -5.16
N ILE A 709 25.29 23.27 -6.11
CA ILE A 709 24.66 21.97 -6.34
C ILE A 709 25.10 21.35 -7.68
N THR A 710 26.15 21.88 -8.32
CA THR A 710 26.68 21.36 -9.59
C THR A 710 27.04 19.88 -9.47
N GLY A 711 26.51 19.07 -10.40
CA GLY A 711 26.81 17.63 -10.46
C GLY A 711 26.12 16.78 -9.38
N THR A 712 25.35 17.38 -8.47
CA THR A 712 24.62 16.64 -7.42
C THR A 712 23.32 16.01 -7.92
N GLY A 713 22.75 16.56 -9.00
CA GLY A 713 21.42 16.18 -9.50
C GLY A 713 20.27 16.69 -8.63
N LEU A 714 20.51 17.60 -7.68
CA LEU A 714 19.47 18.22 -6.86
C LEU A 714 18.61 19.15 -7.72
N THR A 715 17.30 18.89 -7.75
CA THR A 715 16.30 19.75 -8.39
C THR A 715 15.28 20.22 -7.36
N TYR A 716 14.85 21.47 -7.46
CA TYR A 716 13.82 22.05 -6.60
C TYR A 716 12.87 22.92 -7.41
N ALA A 717 11.60 22.89 -7.05
CA ALA A 717 10.56 23.73 -7.62
C ALA A 717 10.41 25.03 -6.82
N ILE A 718 9.74 26.01 -7.43
CA ILE A 718 9.52 27.30 -6.80
C ILE A 718 8.78 27.16 -5.46
N GLY A 719 9.26 27.90 -4.45
CA GLY A 719 8.76 27.96 -3.08
C GLY A 719 8.91 26.69 -2.24
N GLU A 720 9.72 25.72 -2.67
CA GLU A 720 10.11 24.59 -1.82
C GLU A 720 11.07 25.01 -0.70
N ALA A 721 11.22 24.13 0.28
CA ALA A 721 12.16 24.32 1.39
C ALA A 721 13.34 23.35 1.27
N LEU A 722 14.51 23.82 1.68
CA LEU A 722 15.71 23.01 1.82
C LEU A 722 15.82 22.52 3.26
N GLY A 723 15.76 21.21 3.45
CA GLY A 723 16.10 20.53 4.70
C GLY A 723 17.61 20.46 4.86
N VAL A 724 18.14 21.15 5.86
CA VAL A 724 19.56 21.13 6.24
C VAL A 724 19.78 20.15 7.38
N HIS A 725 20.72 19.23 7.18
CA HIS A 725 21.15 18.27 8.20
C HIS A 725 22.36 18.83 8.95
N ALA A 726 22.09 19.69 9.93
CA ALA A 726 23.13 20.26 10.78
C ALA A 726 23.78 19.19 11.66
N ARG A 727 25.02 19.45 12.08
CA ARG A 727 25.79 18.59 12.99
C ARG A 727 25.98 19.29 14.32
N ASN A 728 26.09 18.52 15.40
CA ASN A 728 26.52 19.07 16.68
C ASN A 728 27.94 19.63 16.59
N ASN A 729 28.22 20.66 17.39
CA ASN A 729 29.52 21.30 17.40
C ASN A 729 30.61 20.29 17.81
N LYS A 730 31.69 20.23 17.04
CA LYS A 730 32.81 19.29 17.28
C LYS A 730 33.40 19.44 18.68
N LYS A 731 33.56 20.67 19.17
CA LYS A 731 34.14 20.96 20.48
C LYS A 731 33.21 20.46 21.59
N ASP A 732 31.93 20.81 21.53
CA ASP A 732 30.95 20.44 22.55
C ASP A 732 30.77 18.92 22.65
N VAL A 733 30.73 18.20 21.51
CA VAL A 733 30.68 16.73 21.49
C VAL A 733 31.93 16.12 22.11
N THR A 734 33.11 16.64 21.80
CA THR A 734 34.38 16.12 22.34
C THR A 734 34.43 16.32 23.86
N GLU A 735 34.09 17.52 24.35
CA GLU A 735 34.03 17.81 25.78
C GLU A 735 32.98 16.96 26.52
N PHE A 736 31.84 16.68 25.88
CA PHE A 736 30.83 15.80 26.46
C PHE A 736 31.30 14.34 26.56
N LEU A 737 31.88 13.79 25.49
CA LEU A 737 32.38 12.40 25.48
C LEU A 737 33.51 12.20 26.49
N GLU A 738 34.43 13.16 26.60
CA GLU A 738 35.50 13.16 27.61
C GLU A 738 34.92 13.21 29.03
N TRP A 739 33.93 14.08 29.28
CA TRP A 739 33.28 14.17 30.58
C TRP A 739 32.50 12.90 30.96
N TYR A 740 31.79 12.29 30.00
CA TYR A 740 31.00 11.07 30.21
C TYR A 740 31.87 9.80 30.30
N GLY A 741 33.13 9.86 29.84
CA GLY A 741 34.04 8.73 29.82
C GLY A 741 33.81 7.75 28.66
N ILE A 742 33.27 8.23 27.53
CA ILE A 742 33.07 7.41 26.32
C ILE A 742 34.26 7.58 25.38
N ASN A 743 34.83 6.45 24.92
CA ASN A 743 35.85 6.47 23.88
C ASN A 743 35.22 6.94 22.54
N PRO A 744 35.69 8.05 21.93
CA PRO A 744 35.15 8.56 20.67
C PRO A 744 35.21 7.56 19.49
N GLU A 745 36.15 6.63 19.52
CA GLU A 745 36.37 5.60 18.50
C GLU A 745 35.60 4.29 18.78
N ALA A 746 34.88 4.20 19.91
CA ALA A 746 34.04 3.05 20.19
C ALA A 746 32.96 2.90 19.12
N ILE A 747 32.70 1.68 18.66
CA ILE A 747 31.70 1.40 17.64
C ILE A 747 30.38 1.08 18.34
N VAL A 748 29.30 1.72 17.90
CA VAL A 748 27.94 1.52 18.41
C VAL A 748 26.97 1.37 17.24
N SER A 749 25.96 0.53 17.44
CA SER A 749 24.80 0.44 16.55
C SER A 749 23.80 1.51 16.95
N VAL A 750 23.51 2.44 16.05
CA VAL A 750 22.47 3.46 16.21
C VAL A 750 21.23 2.96 15.47
N PRO A 751 20.10 2.77 16.15
CA PRO A 751 18.88 2.30 15.49
C PRO A 751 18.37 3.38 14.53
N ALA A 752 18.03 3.00 13.28
CA ALA A 752 17.28 3.88 12.40
C ALA A 752 15.84 3.96 12.92
N ARG A 753 15.37 5.16 13.27
CA ARG A 753 14.03 5.33 13.89
C ARG A 753 12.87 5.35 12.90
N GLU A 754 13.12 5.71 11.64
CA GLU A 754 12.09 5.73 10.59
C GLU A 754 11.97 4.38 9.86
N ASP A 755 12.99 3.51 9.98
CA ASP A 755 12.96 2.14 9.49
C ASP A 755 13.70 1.20 10.48
N PRO A 756 12.97 0.48 11.35
CA PRO A 756 13.55 -0.40 12.36
C PRO A 756 14.36 -1.58 11.79
N LEU A 757 14.29 -1.86 10.49
CA LEU A 757 15.03 -2.94 9.83
C LEU A 757 16.51 -2.58 9.60
N TYR A 758 16.87 -1.30 9.70
CA TYR A 758 18.24 -0.83 9.47
C TYR A 758 18.92 -0.42 10.78
N ASN A 759 20.07 -1.04 11.03
CA ASN A 759 20.98 -0.66 12.11
C ASN A 759 22.20 0.07 11.52
N GLU A 760 22.41 1.32 11.93
CA GLU A 760 23.57 2.08 11.48
C GLU A 760 24.75 1.85 12.41
N VAL A 761 25.86 1.34 11.87
CA VAL A 761 27.10 1.21 12.65
C VAL A 761 27.93 2.47 12.52
N ARG A 762 28.23 3.12 13.66
CA ARG A 762 28.99 4.38 13.73
C ARG A 762 29.99 4.37 14.86
N THR A 763 30.99 5.26 14.78
CA THR A 763 31.76 5.59 15.99
C THR A 763 30.91 6.40 16.96
N ALA A 764 31.20 6.33 18.26
CA ALA A 764 30.53 7.13 19.28
C ALA A 764 30.60 8.62 18.93
N TYR A 765 31.75 9.09 18.44
CA TYR A 765 31.89 10.45 17.95
C TYR A 765 30.91 10.79 16.82
N GLN A 766 30.77 9.93 15.81
CA GLN A 766 29.82 10.13 14.72
C GLN A 766 28.37 10.10 15.21
N ALA A 767 28.01 9.17 16.09
CA ALA A 767 26.66 9.06 16.65
C ALA A 767 26.27 10.35 17.40
N PHE A 768 27.13 10.85 18.30
CA PHE A 768 26.87 12.08 19.05
C PHE A 768 26.98 13.34 18.19
N ARG A 769 27.75 13.33 17.11
CA ARG A 769 27.89 14.49 16.22
C ARG A 769 26.76 14.60 15.21
N ASP A 770 26.39 13.48 14.58
CA ASP A 770 25.57 13.45 13.37
C ASP A 770 24.17 12.87 13.61
N ASN A 771 23.97 12.05 14.65
CA ASN A 771 22.72 11.30 14.85
C ASN A 771 21.93 11.70 16.09
N LEU A 772 22.56 12.05 17.22
CA LEU A 772 21.87 12.31 18.49
C LEU A 772 21.68 13.81 18.76
N ASP A 773 20.50 14.19 19.23
CA ASP A 773 20.16 15.56 19.66
C ASP A 773 20.60 15.84 21.11
N ILE A 774 21.86 15.52 21.44
CA ILE A 774 22.39 15.57 22.80
C ILE A 774 22.38 16.99 23.41
N PHE A 775 22.37 18.04 22.58
CA PHE A 775 22.28 19.44 23.00
C PHE A 775 20.90 20.07 22.79
N GLY A 776 19.93 19.28 22.32
CA GLY A 776 18.54 19.70 22.15
C GLY A 776 17.70 19.48 23.41
N LYS A 777 16.38 19.68 23.25
CA LYS A 777 15.43 19.69 24.37
C LYS A 777 14.97 18.26 24.73
N PRO A 778 15.19 17.77 25.96
CA PRO A 778 14.77 16.44 26.36
C PRO A 778 13.24 16.35 26.53
N PRO A 779 12.55 15.40 25.86
CA PRO A 779 11.13 15.17 26.08
C PRO A 779 10.88 14.45 27.41
N LYS A 780 9.64 14.45 27.89
CA LYS A 780 9.23 13.71 29.12
C LYS A 780 9.72 12.26 29.15
N LYS A 781 9.60 11.54 28.02
CA LYS A 781 10.03 10.15 27.86
C LYS A 781 11.52 9.92 28.18
N PHE A 782 12.39 10.91 27.98
CA PHE A 782 13.80 10.81 28.32
C PHE A 782 14.01 10.71 29.84
N TYR A 783 13.30 11.53 30.63
CA TYR A 783 13.38 11.48 32.10
C TYR A 783 12.87 10.15 32.64
N GLU A 784 11.77 9.63 32.08
CA GLU A 784 11.23 8.29 32.38
C GLU A 784 12.27 7.19 32.11
N SER A 785 12.94 7.27 30.95
CA SER A 785 13.93 6.26 30.55
C SER A 785 15.25 6.39 31.30
N LEU A 786 15.58 7.58 31.82
CA LEU A 786 16.80 7.85 32.58
C LEU A 786 16.70 7.40 34.05
N ALA A 787 15.51 7.48 34.65
CA ALA A 787 15.29 7.17 36.06
C ALA A 787 15.79 5.77 36.52
N PRO A 788 15.63 4.68 35.73
CA PRO A 788 16.11 3.35 36.12
C PRO A 788 17.64 3.26 36.28
N PHE A 789 18.40 4.15 35.62
CA PHE A 789 19.86 4.16 35.67
C PHE A 789 20.42 4.90 36.88
N ALA A 790 19.58 5.61 37.65
CA ALA A 790 20.00 6.38 38.82
C ALA A 790 20.32 5.49 40.02
N THR A 791 21.57 5.54 40.49
CA THR A 791 21.99 4.81 41.70
C THR A 791 21.73 5.55 43.01
N ASP A 792 21.46 6.86 42.97
CA ASP A 792 21.06 7.66 44.14
C ASP A 792 19.54 7.74 44.22
N ASP A 793 18.96 7.31 45.35
CA ASP A 793 17.50 7.24 45.54
C ASP A 793 16.81 8.61 45.45
N LYS A 794 17.50 9.71 45.80
CA LYS A 794 16.92 11.06 45.69
C LYS A 794 16.88 11.53 44.26
N GLU A 795 17.95 11.30 43.50
CA GLU A 795 17.99 11.59 42.06
C GLU A 795 16.94 10.76 41.31
N LYS A 796 16.83 9.47 41.62
CA LYS A 796 15.81 8.57 41.06
C LYS A 796 14.39 9.09 41.33
N ALA A 797 14.07 9.38 42.58
CA ALA A 797 12.75 9.89 42.95
C ALA A 797 12.44 11.25 42.29
N HIS A 798 13.46 12.10 42.08
CA HIS A 798 13.29 13.37 41.39
C HIS A 798 13.05 13.17 39.88
N LEU A 799 13.80 12.27 39.22
CA LEU A 799 13.55 11.90 37.82
C LEU A 799 12.14 11.31 37.63
N GLU A 800 11.71 10.41 38.51
CA GLU A 800 10.36 9.84 38.50
C GLU A 800 9.27 10.92 38.73
N LYS A 801 9.54 11.89 39.62
CA LYS A 801 8.63 13.02 39.83
C LYS A 801 8.53 13.89 38.57
N LEU A 802 9.64 14.24 37.92
CA LEU A 802 9.67 15.01 36.66
C LEU A 802 8.93 14.27 35.53
N ALA A 803 9.04 12.95 35.52
CA ALA A 803 8.32 12.04 34.64
C ALA A 803 6.82 11.89 34.98
N SER A 804 6.33 12.44 36.10
CA SER A 804 4.93 12.32 36.52
C SER A 804 4.11 13.58 36.21
N ALA A 805 2.78 13.49 36.35
CA ALA A 805 1.91 14.67 36.25
C ALA A 805 2.26 15.75 37.30
N ALA A 806 2.78 15.36 38.47
CA ALA A 806 3.19 16.30 39.52
C ALA A 806 4.45 17.10 39.18
N GLY A 807 5.23 16.66 38.18
CA GLY A 807 6.43 17.33 37.69
C GLY A 807 6.21 18.16 36.41
N ALA A 808 5.01 18.20 35.85
CA ALA A 808 4.75 18.81 34.54
C ALA A 808 5.13 20.30 34.47
N GLU A 809 4.84 21.07 35.54
CA GLU A 809 5.19 22.50 35.60
C GLU A 809 6.70 22.72 35.67
N GLU A 810 7.40 21.90 36.45
CA GLU A 810 8.87 21.95 36.57
C GLU A 810 9.52 21.55 35.24
N LEU A 811 9.00 20.52 34.56
CA LEU A 811 9.48 20.07 33.26
C LEU A 811 9.26 21.14 32.18
N LYS A 812 8.12 21.84 32.21
CA LYS A 812 7.84 22.97 31.32
C LYS A 812 8.80 24.14 31.57
N HIS A 813 9.04 24.49 32.84
CA HIS A 813 10.01 25.52 33.20
C HIS A 813 11.41 25.19 32.68
N ARG A 814 11.86 23.93 32.86
CA ARG A 814 13.17 23.48 32.37
C ARG A 814 13.29 23.56 30.85
N ALA A 815 12.22 23.25 30.12
CA ALA A 815 12.21 23.25 28.65
C ALA A 815 12.06 24.65 28.01
N GLU A 816 11.31 25.56 28.64
CA GLU A 816 10.92 26.86 28.08
C GLU A 816 11.64 28.06 28.72
N VAL A 817 12.11 27.93 29.97
CA VAL A 817 12.79 29.00 30.70
C VAL A 817 14.28 28.70 30.88
N ASP A 818 14.62 27.50 31.38
CA ASP A 818 16.02 27.14 31.60
C ASP A 818 16.74 26.67 30.33
N PHE A 819 15.98 26.18 29.35
CA PHE A 819 16.50 25.58 28.11
C PHE A 819 17.53 24.47 28.39
N ASP A 820 17.25 23.64 29.39
CA ASP A 820 18.08 22.48 29.74
C ASP A 820 18.13 21.50 28.56
N SER A 821 19.33 21.03 28.23
CA SER A 821 19.56 20.01 27.19
C SER A 821 19.70 18.60 27.78
N PHE A 822 19.66 17.55 26.94
CA PHE A 822 19.98 16.19 27.39
C PHE A 822 21.32 16.13 28.13
N ALA A 823 22.35 16.80 27.60
CA ALA A 823 23.66 16.91 28.24
C ALA A 823 23.61 17.63 29.60
N ASP A 824 22.75 18.65 29.77
CA ASP A 824 22.60 19.34 31.06
C ASP A 824 21.92 18.43 32.10
N ILE A 825 20.90 17.67 31.70
CA ILE A 825 20.20 16.74 32.58
C ILE A 825 21.13 15.61 33.02
N LEU A 826 21.93 15.04 32.11
CA LEU A 826 22.94 14.03 32.46
C LEU A 826 24.01 14.58 33.42
N LYS A 827 24.37 15.87 33.29
CA LYS A 827 25.32 16.54 34.21
C LYS A 827 24.71 16.85 35.58
N GLU A 828 23.40 17.05 35.65
CA GLU A 828 22.65 17.28 36.88
C GLU A 828 22.45 15.98 37.67
N PHE A 829 21.93 14.93 37.02
CA PHE A 829 21.64 13.62 37.62
C PHE A 829 22.80 12.66 37.42
N LYS A 830 23.91 12.91 38.12
CA LYS A 830 25.19 12.21 37.90
C LYS A 830 25.14 10.72 38.26
N SER A 831 24.22 10.33 39.14
CA SER A 831 24.04 8.92 39.50
C SER A 831 23.31 8.13 38.41
N ALA A 832 22.60 8.82 37.51
CA ALA A 832 21.94 8.22 36.36
C ALA A 832 22.91 8.14 35.17
N HIS A 833 23.62 7.01 35.09
CA HIS A 833 24.76 6.86 34.17
C HIS A 833 24.60 5.67 33.20
N PRO A 834 23.69 5.75 32.21
CA PRO A 834 23.50 4.72 31.19
C PRO A 834 24.77 4.35 30.39
N SER A 835 24.79 3.17 29.78
CA SER A 835 25.88 2.77 28.87
C SER A 835 25.81 3.54 27.53
N LEU A 836 26.85 3.46 26.70
CA LEU A 836 26.82 4.03 25.34
C LEU A 836 25.65 3.48 24.51
N SER A 837 25.38 2.17 24.61
CA SER A 837 24.29 1.48 23.93
C SER A 837 22.92 1.97 24.41
N ASP A 838 22.77 2.27 25.69
CA ASP A 838 21.52 2.82 26.24
C ASP A 838 21.33 4.28 25.84
N LEU A 839 22.40 5.09 25.87
CA LEU A 839 22.35 6.50 25.50
C LEU A 839 21.85 6.72 24.07
N VAL A 840 22.34 5.92 23.11
CA VAL A 840 21.89 6.04 21.70
C VAL A 840 20.41 5.69 21.53
N GLN A 841 19.81 4.93 22.46
CA GLN A 841 18.39 4.59 22.43
C GLN A 841 17.53 5.67 23.09
N ILE A 842 17.94 6.18 24.25
CA ILE A 842 17.13 7.11 25.05
C ILE A 842 17.22 8.58 24.59
N VAL A 843 18.34 9.00 23.98
CA VAL A 843 18.49 10.36 23.43
C VAL A 843 17.77 10.47 22.07
N ALA A 844 17.05 11.56 21.83
CA ALA A 844 16.32 11.75 20.57
C ALA A 844 17.28 11.93 19.38
N PRO A 845 16.89 11.54 18.13
CA PRO A 845 17.72 11.75 16.97
C PRO A 845 17.70 13.20 16.54
N LEU A 846 18.74 13.58 15.81
CA LEU A 846 18.94 14.91 15.29
C LEU A 846 18.03 15.17 14.09
N LYS A 847 17.14 16.15 14.24
CA LYS A 847 16.17 16.52 13.19
C LYS A 847 16.80 17.49 12.19
N ARG A 848 16.47 17.31 10.90
CA ARG A 848 16.80 18.30 9.87
C ARG A 848 16.01 19.59 10.10
N ARG A 849 16.62 20.74 9.78
CA ARG A 849 15.94 22.04 9.84
C ARG A 849 15.58 22.49 8.43
N GLU A 850 14.32 22.88 8.25
CA GLU A 850 13.81 23.34 6.96
C GLU A 850 13.97 24.87 6.86
N TYR A 851 14.44 25.33 5.71
CA TYR A 851 14.55 26.74 5.34
C TYR A 851 13.92 26.96 3.97
N SER A 852 13.03 27.94 3.83
CA SER A 852 12.45 28.31 2.54
C SER A 852 13.57 28.73 1.56
N ILE A 853 13.51 28.23 0.34
CA ILE A 853 14.51 28.52 -0.69
C ILE A 853 14.32 29.96 -1.21
N ALA A 854 15.42 30.70 -1.30
CA ALA A 854 15.47 32.11 -1.67
C ALA A 854 15.93 32.39 -3.12
N SER A 855 15.96 31.35 -3.95
CA SER A 855 16.34 31.41 -5.37
C SER A 855 15.33 30.68 -6.24
N SER A 856 15.23 31.08 -7.51
CA SER A 856 14.65 30.26 -8.56
C SER A 856 15.72 29.40 -9.23
N GLN A 857 15.48 28.09 -9.36
CA GLN A 857 16.40 27.21 -10.11
C GLN A 857 16.44 27.55 -11.62
N LYS A 858 15.43 28.25 -12.16
CA LYS A 858 15.45 28.72 -13.55
C LYS A 858 16.45 29.85 -13.75
N VAL A 859 16.66 30.68 -12.73
CA VAL A 859 17.65 31.76 -12.73
C VAL A 859 19.02 31.26 -12.27
N HIS A 860 19.05 30.37 -11.29
CA HIS A 860 20.26 29.80 -10.69
C HIS A 860 20.27 28.27 -10.82
N PRO A 861 20.58 27.69 -12.00
CA PRO A 861 20.47 26.24 -12.25
C PRO A 861 21.31 25.38 -11.31
N ASN A 862 22.46 25.91 -10.91
CA ASN A 862 23.48 25.21 -10.13
C ASN A 862 23.63 25.76 -8.70
N ALA A 863 22.73 26.63 -8.23
CA ALA A 863 22.80 27.17 -6.88
C ALA A 863 21.45 27.16 -6.15
N VAL A 864 21.51 26.98 -4.83
CA VAL A 864 20.38 27.12 -3.91
C VAL A 864 20.72 28.22 -2.91
N HIS A 865 19.86 29.22 -2.79
CA HIS A 865 20.08 30.36 -1.91
C HIS A 865 19.15 30.25 -0.71
N LEU A 866 19.60 30.67 0.46
CA LEU A 866 18.82 30.75 1.70
C LEU A 866 19.03 32.12 2.34
N LEU A 867 18.06 32.54 3.15
CA LEU A 867 18.16 33.72 4.00
C LEU A 867 17.91 33.29 5.44
N ILE A 868 18.94 33.37 6.28
CA ILE A 868 18.94 32.73 7.60
C ILE A 868 19.26 33.77 8.67
N VAL A 869 18.55 33.67 9.79
CA VAL A 869 18.85 34.41 11.01
C VAL A 869 19.47 33.46 12.03
N VAL A 870 20.60 33.87 12.61
CA VAL A 870 21.17 33.17 13.76
C VAL A 870 20.26 33.42 14.97
N VAL A 871 19.83 32.34 15.59
CA VAL A 871 19.07 32.39 16.83
C VAL A 871 20.05 32.25 17.99
N ASP A 872 20.04 33.19 18.91
CA ASP A 872 20.82 33.16 20.14
C ASP A 872 19.99 33.65 21.33
N TRP A 873 20.32 33.17 22.53
CA TRP A 873 19.70 33.60 23.78
C TRP A 873 20.67 33.37 24.95
N VAL A 874 20.37 33.98 26.09
CA VAL A 874 21.07 33.72 27.35
C VAL A 874 20.15 32.86 28.22
N ASP A 875 20.64 31.70 28.65
CA ASP A 875 19.87 30.80 29.52
C ASP A 875 19.83 31.30 30.98
N SER A 876 19.03 30.65 31.83
CA SER A 876 18.89 31.02 33.25
C SER A 876 20.19 30.90 34.05
N LYS A 877 21.20 30.19 33.52
CA LYS A 877 22.53 30.00 34.09
C LYS A 877 23.53 31.05 33.56
N GLY A 878 23.10 32.00 32.74
CA GLY A 878 23.92 33.07 32.17
C GLY A 878 24.80 32.64 31.00
N ARG A 879 24.57 31.44 30.42
CA ARG A 879 25.33 30.94 29.27
C ARG A 879 24.67 31.43 27.97
N THR A 880 25.49 31.88 27.03
CA THR A 880 25.01 32.15 25.67
C THR A 880 24.78 30.83 24.93
N ARG A 881 23.57 30.64 24.44
CA ARG A 881 23.11 29.46 23.71
C ARG A 881 22.69 29.88 22.31
N TYR A 882 22.75 28.92 21.39
CA TYR A 882 22.46 29.17 19.98
C TYR A 882 21.50 28.13 19.42
N GLY A 883 20.71 28.53 18.44
CA GLY A 883 19.93 27.63 17.61
C GLY A 883 20.88 26.79 16.77
N GLN A 884 20.90 25.49 17.02
CA GLN A 884 21.88 24.54 16.50
C GLN A 884 22.14 24.69 14.99
N CYS A 885 21.11 24.55 14.15
CA CYS A 885 21.28 24.62 12.70
C CYS A 885 21.69 26.01 12.21
N SER A 886 21.14 27.08 12.80
CA SER A 886 21.46 28.45 12.39
C SER A 886 22.91 28.82 12.71
N LYS A 887 23.43 28.33 13.84
CA LYS A 887 24.81 28.52 14.27
C LYS A 887 25.78 27.63 13.48
N TYR A 888 25.38 26.39 13.22
CA TYR A 888 26.12 25.49 12.33
C TYR A 888 26.34 26.15 10.98
N LEU A 889 25.29 26.65 10.34
CA LEU A 889 25.37 27.31 9.03
C LEU A 889 26.19 28.60 9.06
N SER A 890 26.04 29.44 10.09
CA SER A 890 26.78 30.70 10.18
C SER A 890 28.29 30.50 10.29
N ASP A 891 28.73 29.37 10.86
CA ASP A 891 30.14 29.07 11.09
C ASP A 891 30.80 28.33 9.92
N LEU A 892 30.03 27.93 8.89
CA LEU A 892 30.58 27.23 7.73
C LEU A 892 31.37 28.19 6.81
N PRO A 893 32.65 27.89 6.50
CA PRO A 893 33.41 28.65 5.52
C PRO A 893 32.97 28.28 4.09
N VAL A 894 33.25 29.19 3.14
CA VAL A 894 33.12 28.90 1.71
C VAL A 894 33.95 27.66 1.34
N GLY A 895 33.36 26.76 0.56
CA GLY A 895 33.91 25.47 0.15
C GLY A 895 33.58 24.31 1.09
N ALA A 896 32.97 24.56 2.26
CA ALA A 896 32.55 23.49 3.17
C ALA A 896 31.41 22.65 2.57
N GLU A 897 31.36 21.36 2.89
CA GLU A 897 30.30 20.45 2.47
C GLU A 897 29.26 20.23 3.58
N LEU A 898 28.00 20.14 3.19
CA LEU A 898 26.88 19.84 4.08
C LEU A 898 25.86 18.96 3.38
N VAL A 899 25.07 18.25 4.18
CA VAL A 899 24.02 17.36 3.69
C VAL A 899 22.69 18.10 3.69
N VAL A 900 21.99 18.02 2.56
CA VAL A 900 20.71 18.69 2.34
C VAL A 900 19.69 17.75 1.67
N SER A 901 18.42 18.06 1.82
CA SER A 901 17.29 17.36 1.19
C SER A 901 16.23 18.38 0.76
N VAL A 902 15.44 18.10 -0.27
CA VAL A 902 14.36 19.00 -0.72
C VAL A 902 13.03 18.56 -0.10
N LYS A 903 12.24 19.52 0.38
CA LYS A 903 10.88 19.29 0.88
C LYS A 903 9.85 20.06 0.04
N PRO A 904 8.81 19.37 -0.46
CA PRO A 904 7.66 20.04 -1.10
C PRO A 904 6.96 21.03 -0.16
N SER A 905 6.52 22.17 -0.71
CA SER A 905 5.76 23.20 0.02
C SER A 905 4.49 23.59 -0.75
N VAL A 906 3.51 24.13 -0.01
CA VAL A 906 2.29 24.74 -0.55
C VAL A 906 2.51 26.16 -1.11
N MET A 907 3.69 26.76 -0.88
CA MET A 907 4.11 28.07 -1.37
C MET A 907 4.38 28.04 -2.89
N LYS A 908 3.34 27.85 -3.71
CA LYS A 908 3.47 27.80 -5.19
C LYS A 908 2.91 29.06 -5.83
N LEU A 909 3.49 29.46 -6.97
CA LEU A 909 2.95 30.54 -7.79
C LEU A 909 1.58 30.17 -8.37
N PRO A 910 0.72 31.15 -8.70
CA PRO A 910 -0.56 30.89 -9.36
C PRO A 910 -0.36 30.22 -10.72
N PRO A 911 -1.37 29.47 -11.22
CA PRO A 911 -1.26 28.74 -12.49
C PRO A 911 -0.96 29.63 -13.70
N LEU A 912 -1.47 30.87 -13.73
CA LEU A 912 -1.24 31.80 -14.83
C LEU A 912 -0.17 32.83 -14.46
N SER A 913 0.78 33.08 -15.38
CA SER A 913 1.83 34.09 -15.20
C SER A 913 1.26 35.51 -15.02
N THR A 914 0.08 35.77 -15.57
CA THR A 914 -0.64 37.06 -15.55
C THR A 914 -1.44 37.30 -14.26
N GLN A 915 -1.63 36.29 -13.41
CA GLN A 915 -2.32 36.49 -12.13
C GLN A 915 -1.43 37.27 -11.15
N PRO A 916 -1.98 38.31 -10.48
CA PRO A 916 -1.24 39.06 -9.48
C PRO A 916 -0.84 38.21 -8.27
N ILE A 917 0.28 38.56 -7.65
CA ILE A 917 0.73 37.99 -6.38
C ILE A 917 0.91 39.08 -5.33
N ILE A 918 0.39 38.84 -4.14
CA ILE A 918 0.51 39.72 -2.98
C ILE A 918 1.30 38.97 -1.92
N MET A 919 2.46 39.51 -1.54
CA MET A 919 3.45 38.84 -0.71
C MET A 919 3.69 39.65 0.56
N ALA A 920 3.47 39.06 1.72
CA ALA A 920 3.71 39.66 3.03
C ALA A 920 4.83 38.89 3.76
N GLY A 921 6.02 39.50 3.86
CA GLY A 921 7.22 38.87 4.39
C GLY A 921 7.80 39.60 5.60
N LEU A 922 8.14 38.86 6.66
CA LEU A 922 8.75 39.42 7.86
C LEU A 922 10.16 38.87 8.07
N GLY A 923 11.16 39.77 8.06
CA GLY A 923 12.57 39.41 8.19
C GLY A 923 12.99 38.33 7.19
N THR A 924 13.41 37.16 7.67
CA THR A 924 13.84 36.05 6.80
C THR A 924 12.70 35.43 5.99
N GLY A 925 11.43 35.74 6.30
CA GLY A 925 10.26 35.36 5.49
C GLY A 925 10.25 35.98 4.09
N LEU A 926 11.20 36.85 3.77
CA LEU A 926 11.43 37.35 2.41
C LEU A 926 12.10 36.34 1.48
N ALA A 927 12.65 35.24 2.01
CA ALA A 927 13.29 34.18 1.21
C ALA A 927 12.42 33.71 0.03
N PRO A 928 11.23 33.11 0.24
CA PRO A 928 10.43 32.58 -0.88
C PRO A 928 10.01 33.67 -1.86
N PHE A 929 9.81 34.91 -1.39
CA PHE A 929 9.42 36.03 -2.25
C PHE A 929 10.54 36.51 -3.16
N LYS A 930 11.81 36.41 -2.72
CA LYS A 930 12.95 36.63 -3.62
C LYS A 930 12.95 35.61 -4.75
N ALA A 931 12.70 34.34 -4.43
CA ALA A 931 12.58 33.29 -5.44
C ALA A 931 11.42 33.56 -6.42
N PHE A 932 10.25 33.96 -5.91
CA PHE A 932 9.07 34.27 -6.73
C PHE A 932 9.33 35.41 -7.72
N VAL A 933 9.98 36.48 -7.26
CA VAL A 933 10.33 37.62 -8.11
C VAL A 933 11.37 37.22 -9.17
N GLU A 934 12.37 36.40 -8.82
CA GLU A 934 13.32 35.85 -9.79
C GLU A 934 12.63 34.98 -10.86
N GLU A 935 11.68 34.14 -10.47
CA GLU A 935 10.91 33.31 -11.40
C GLU A 935 10.05 34.18 -12.34
N LYS A 936 9.39 35.21 -11.81
CA LYS A 936 8.59 36.16 -12.62
C LYS A 936 9.47 36.97 -13.57
N MET A 937 10.63 37.41 -13.12
CA MET A 937 11.63 38.05 -13.98
C MET A 937 12.07 37.12 -15.11
N TRP A 938 12.32 35.85 -14.80
CA TRP A 938 12.66 34.84 -15.82
C TRP A 938 11.51 34.64 -16.82
N GLN A 939 10.26 34.53 -16.35
CA GLN A 939 9.07 34.45 -17.22
C GLN A 939 8.98 35.63 -18.18
N GLN A 940 9.17 36.86 -17.68
CA GLN A 940 9.18 38.06 -18.51
C GLN A 940 10.32 38.04 -19.53
N ALA A 941 11.52 37.60 -19.15
CA ALA A 941 12.66 37.45 -20.05
C ALA A 941 12.42 36.39 -21.15
N GLN A 942 11.55 35.40 -20.90
CA GLN A 942 11.07 34.45 -21.91
C GLN A 942 9.95 35.00 -22.81
N GLY A 943 9.58 36.28 -22.66
CA GLY A 943 8.53 36.94 -23.44
C GLY A 943 7.11 36.65 -22.93
N GLN A 944 6.95 36.13 -21.71
CA GLN A 944 5.64 35.96 -21.09
C GLN A 944 5.17 37.27 -20.45
N GLU A 945 3.87 37.54 -20.56
CA GLU A 945 3.25 38.62 -19.77
C GLU A 945 3.15 38.19 -18.30
N ILE A 946 3.54 39.09 -17.40
CA ILE A 946 3.52 38.86 -15.95
C ILE A 946 2.48 39.75 -15.28
N GLY A 947 1.78 39.20 -14.28
CA GLY A 947 0.84 39.92 -13.44
C GLY A 947 1.52 40.85 -12.44
N GLU A 948 0.73 41.69 -11.79
CA GLU A 948 1.23 42.64 -10.78
C GLU A 948 1.82 41.92 -9.56
N ILE A 949 2.88 42.50 -8.99
CA ILE A 949 3.60 41.95 -7.84
C ILE A 949 3.59 42.98 -6.73
N TYR A 950 2.88 42.69 -5.64
CA TYR A 950 2.82 43.52 -4.44
C TYR A 950 3.68 42.87 -3.35
N LEU A 951 4.72 43.57 -2.90
CA LEU A 951 5.60 43.12 -1.82
C LEU A 951 5.42 44.00 -0.59
N TYR A 952 4.94 43.42 0.49
CA TYR A 952 4.89 44.01 1.82
C TYR A 952 5.97 43.38 2.69
N LEU A 953 6.85 44.20 3.23
CA LEU A 953 7.97 43.74 4.04
C LEU A 953 8.03 44.47 5.37
N GLY A 954 8.28 43.73 6.45
CA GLY A 954 8.37 44.29 7.80
C GLY A 954 9.69 43.96 8.48
N SER A 955 10.29 44.97 9.12
CA SER A 955 11.55 44.86 9.86
C SER A 955 11.64 45.87 11.00
N ARG A 956 12.68 45.79 11.83
CA ARG A 956 12.85 46.70 12.97
C ARG A 956 13.25 48.09 12.51
N HIS A 957 14.32 48.18 11.74
CA HIS A 957 14.91 49.43 11.28
C HIS A 957 15.24 49.36 9.79
N GLN A 958 15.04 50.46 9.07
CA GLN A 958 15.36 50.55 7.65
C GLN A 958 16.87 50.41 7.40
N LYS A 959 17.69 51.08 8.20
CA LYS A 959 19.13 51.13 7.96
C LYS A 959 19.81 49.78 8.23
N GLU A 960 19.37 49.05 9.25
CA GLU A 960 20.00 47.81 9.69
C GLU A 960 19.35 46.54 9.11
N GLU A 961 18.05 46.54 8.82
CA GLU A 961 17.29 45.34 8.44
C GLU A 961 16.45 45.51 7.14
N TYR A 962 16.76 46.44 6.24
CA TYR A 962 16.14 46.43 4.92
C TYR A 962 16.77 45.34 4.03
N LEU A 963 16.44 44.08 4.33
CA LEU A 963 17.02 42.89 3.71
C LEU A 963 16.77 42.88 2.20
N TYR A 964 17.86 42.86 1.43
CA TYR A 964 17.85 43.02 -0.03
C TYR A 964 17.19 44.33 -0.54
N GLY A 965 17.20 45.41 0.25
CA GLY A 965 16.57 46.68 -0.13
C GLY A 965 16.95 47.17 -1.52
N GLU A 966 18.24 47.24 -1.83
CA GLU A 966 18.74 47.65 -3.16
C GLU A 966 18.21 46.75 -4.30
N LEU A 967 18.06 45.44 -4.04
CA LEU A 967 17.52 44.50 -5.01
C LEU A 967 16.02 44.72 -5.23
N TRP A 968 15.26 45.00 -4.17
CA TRP A 968 13.83 45.28 -4.29
C TRP A 968 13.56 46.57 -5.06
N GLU A 969 14.29 47.65 -4.75
CA GLU A 969 14.18 48.90 -5.50
C GLU A 969 14.58 48.70 -6.98
N ALA A 970 15.64 47.93 -7.26
CA ALA A 970 16.03 47.60 -8.62
C ALA A 970 14.93 46.83 -9.38
N TYR A 971 14.26 45.87 -8.74
CA TYR A 971 13.15 45.14 -9.35
C TYR A 971 11.91 46.02 -9.58
N LYS A 972 11.68 47.01 -8.73
CA LYS A 972 10.62 47.99 -8.92
C LYS A 972 10.94 48.94 -10.07
N ASP A 973 12.17 49.45 -10.14
CA ASP A 973 12.62 50.31 -11.24
C ASP A 973 12.63 49.57 -12.59
N ALA A 974 12.91 48.26 -12.58
CA ALA A 974 12.82 47.39 -13.74
C ALA A 974 11.37 47.02 -14.15
N GLY A 975 10.37 47.43 -13.37
CA GLY A 975 8.96 47.12 -13.62
C GLY A 975 8.56 45.67 -13.36
N ILE A 976 9.38 44.90 -12.64
CA ILE A 976 9.04 43.54 -12.18
C ILE A 976 8.12 43.61 -10.97
N VAL A 977 8.50 44.42 -9.96
CA VAL A 977 7.71 44.63 -8.74
C VAL A 977 6.84 45.86 -8.90
N THR A 978 5.53 45.70 -8.75
CA THR A 978 4.55 46.78 -8.92
C THR A 978 4.52 47.72 -7.72
N HIS A 979 4.58 47.18 -6.51
CA HIS A 979 4.50 47.96 -5.27
C HIS A 979 5.38 47.37 -4.17
N ILE A 980 6.01 48.25 -3.40
CA ILE A 980 6.77 47.90 -2.19
C ILE A 980 6.18 48.67 -1.00
N GLY A 981 5.56 47.94 -0.07
CA GLY A 981 5.05 48.44 1.19
C GLY A 981 5.98 48.08 2.35
N ALA A 982 7.04 48.87 2.56
CA ALA A 982 8.02 48.64 3.62
C ALA A 982 7.57 49.24 4.97
N ALA A 983 7.59 48.43 6.03
CA ALA A 983 7.24 48.80 7.40
C ALA A 983 8.44 48.63 8.35
N PHE A 984 8.86 49.74 8.97
CA PHE A 984 9.94 49.77 9.95
C PHE A 984 9.39 50.18 11.32
N SER A 985 9.40 49.24 12.26
CA SER A 985 8.66 49.39 13.52
C SER A 985 9.37 50.24 14.58
N ARG A 986 10.65 50.55 14.41
CA ARG A 986 11.49 51.23 15.42
C ARG A 986 12.12 52.55 14.97
N ASP A 987 11.85 53.01 13.75
CA ASP A 987 12.47 54.23 13.20
C ASP A 987 11.75 55.52 13.59
N GLN A 988 10.56 55.40 14.19
CA GLN A 988 9.70 56.51 14.63
C GLN A 988 8.94 56.15 15.91
N PRO A 989 8.38 57.13 16.66
CA PRO A 989 7.71 56.88 17.95
C PRO A 989 6.48 55.96 17.85
N GLN A 990 5.70 56.08 16.78
CA GLN A 990 4.56 55.21 16.48
C GLN A 990 5.01 53.97 15.70
N LYS A 991 4.67 52.78 16.17
CA LYS A 991 5.03 51.55 15.46
C LYS A 991 4.19 51.42 14.19
N ILE A 992 4.88 51.26 13.05
CA ILE A 992 4.27 50.96 11.76
C ILE A 992 4.57 49.50 11.44
N TYR A 993 3.52 48.73 11.15
CA TYR A 993 3.61 47.32 10.78
C TYR A 993 3.10 47.07 9.36
N ILE A 994 3.27 45.84 8.88
CA ILE A 994 2.92 45.47 7.51
C ILE A 994 1.41 45.58 7.23
N GLN A 995 0.56 45.31 8.21
CA GLN A 995 -0.89 45.50 8.11
C GLN A 995 -1.27 46.96 7.83
N ASP A 996 -0.52 47.93 8.35
CA ASP A 996 -0.78 49.35 8.11
C ASP A 996 -0.49 49.70 6.64
N ARG A 997 0.62 49.16 6.09
CA ARG A 997 1.00 49.33 4.68
C ARG A 997 0.04 48.64 3.71
N ILE A 998 -0.47 47.48 4.07
CA ILE A 998 -1.50 46.78 3.29
C ILE A 998 -2.77 47.63 3.25
N ARG A 999 -3.19 48.19 4.39
CA ARG A 999 -4.38 49.06 4.47
C ARG A 999 -4.27 50.34 3.65
N GLU A 1000 -3.07 50.93 3.55
CA GLU A 1000 -2.80 52.10 2.69
C GLU A 1000 -3.06 51.82 1.20
N SER A 1001 -3.01 50.57 0.75
CA SER A 1001 -3.15 50.15 -0.65
C SER A 1001 -4.41 49.33 -0.93
N LEU A 1002 -5.41 49.37 -0.04
CA LEU A 1002 -6.63 48.54 -0.15
C LEU A 1002 -7.33 48.64 -1.52
N PRO A 1003 -7.55 49.84 -2.11
CA PRO A 1003 -8.25 49.94 -3.39
C PRO A 1003 -7.55 49.18 -4.53
N GLU A 1004 -6.22 49.28 -4.61
CA GLU A 1004 -5.41 48.56 -5.59
C GLU A 1004 -5.44 47.05 -5.33
N LEU A 1005 -5.34 46.64 -4.07
CA LEU A 1005 -5.36 45.23 -3.68
C LEU A 1005 -6.71 44.56 -3.93
N VAL A 1006 -7.83 45.27 -3.80
CA VAL A 1006 -9.16 44.75 -4.19
C VAL A 1006 -9.16 44.37 -5.67
N SER A 1007 -8.61 45.22 -6.54
CA SER A 1007 -8.55 44.90 -7.97
C SER A 1007 -7.58 43.75 -8.26
N ALA A 1008 -6.39 43.77 -7.67
CA ALA A 1008 -5.38 42.74 -7.89
C ALA A 1008 -5.81 41.36 -7.35
N PHE A 1009 -6.40 41.32 -6.15
CA PHE A 1009 -6.81 40.08 -5.51
C PHE A 1009 -8.15 39.58 -6.05
N VAL A 1010 -9.18 40.43 -6.11
CA VAL A 1010 -10.54 39.98 -6.48
C VAL A 1010 -10.74 40.04 -8.00
N ASP A 1011 -10.64 41.21 -8.63
CA ASP A 1011 -10.97 41.38 -10.06
C ASP A 1011 -10.06 40.55 -10.98
N LYS A 1012 -8.76 40.47 -10.64
CA LYS A 1012 -7.74 39.75 -11.42
C LYS A 1012 -7.43 38.35 -10.89
N ASN A 1013 -8.20 37.87 -9.91
CA ASN A 1013 -8.08 36.53 -9.33
C ASN A 1013 -6.64 36.21 -8.82
N GLY A 1014 -6.00 37.16 -8.13
CA GLY A 1014 -4.65 37.01 -7.59
C GLY A 1014 -4.56 36.10 -6.36
N SER A 1015 -3.33 35.86 -5.88
CA SER A 1015 -3.06 35.07 -4.66
C SER A 1015 -2.32 35.89 -3.61
N PHE A 1016 -2.59 35.59 -2.34
CA PHE A 1016 -2.01 36.24 -1.16
C PHE A 1016 -1.13 35.25 -0.40
N TYR A 1017 0.10 35.65 -0.08
CA TYR A 1017 1.10 34.83 0.59
C TYR A 1017 1.60 35.53 1.85
N LEU A 1018 1.69 34.80 2.96
CA LEU A 1018 2.31 35.27 4.20
C LEU A 1018 3.44 34.31 4.60
N CYS A 1019 4.63 34.86 4.80
CA CYS A 1019 5.78 34.11 5.30
C CYS A 1019 6.49 34.85 6.45
N GLY A 1020 6.72 34.16 7.57
CA GLY A 1020 7.34 34.76 8.75
C GLY A 1020 6.93 34.11 10.07
N PRO A 1021 7.00 34.82 11.21
CA PRO A 1021 6.57 34.29 12.49
C PRO A 1021 5.04 34.18 12.57
N THR A 1022 4.54 33.41 13.54
CA THR A 1022 3.09 33.15 13.74
C THR A 1022 2.28 34.33 14.31
N TRP A 1023 2.87 35.21 15.11
CA TRP A 1023 2.16 36.30 15.81
C TRP A 1023 1.39 37.32 14.92
N PRO A 1024 1.79 37.66 13.68
CA PRO A 1024 1.06 38.61 12.82
C PRO A 1024 -0.04 37.96 11.96
N VAL A 1025 -0.21 36.64 12.00
CA VAL A 1025 -1.24 35.93 11.22
C VAL A 1025 -2.64 36.51 11.42
N PRO A 1026 -3.10 36.82 12.66
CA PRO A 1026 -4.42 37.40 12.88
C PRO A 1026 -4.57 38.77 12.20
N ASP A 1027 -3.58 39.65 12.35
CA ASP A 1027 -3.62 41.01 11.79
C ASP A 1027 -3.62 41.01 10.26
N ILE A 1028 -2.89 40.08 9.64
CA ILE A 1028 -2.82 39.95 8.18
C ILE A 1028 -4.08 39.31 7.62
N THR A 1029 -4.63 38.32 8.33
CA THR A 1029 -5.93 37.74 7.97
C THR A 1029 -7.02 38.83 8.01
N ALA A 1030 -7.01 39.69 9.03
CA ALA A 1030 -7.93 40.84 9.10
C ALA A 1030 -7.76 41.82 7.92
N CYS A 1031 -6.53 42.02 7.41
CA CYS A 1031 -6.34 42.83 6.21
C CYS A 1031 -6.94 42.18 4.95
N LEU A 1032 -6.91 40.85 4.86
CA LEU A 1032 -7.55 40.12 3.77
C LEU A 1032 -9.08 40.18 3.89
N GLU A 1033 -9.61 40.12 5.11
CA GLU A 1033 -11.03 40.37 5.39
C GLU A 1033 -11.44 41.81 5.01
N ASP A 1034 -10.58 42.80 5.27
CA ASP A 1034 -10.80 44.20 4.84
C ASP A 1034 -10.93 44.26 3.29
N ILE A 1035 -10.07 43.55 2.54
CA ILE A 1035 -10.14 43.47 1.07
C ILE A 1035 -11.49 42.86 0.62
N LEU A 1036 -11.90 41.74 1.21
CA LEU A 1036 -13.14 41.06 0.88
C LEU A 1036 -14.37 41.90 1.23
N THR A 1037 -14.31 42.63 2.34
CA THR A 1037 -15.38 43.52 2.80
C THR A 1037 -15.60 44.66 1.82
N VAL A 1038 -14.54 45.35 1.41
CA VAL A 1038 -14.62 46.44 0.42
C VAL A 1038 -15.20 45.95 -0.92
N ASP A 1039 -14.82 44.75 -1.36
CA ASP A 1039 -15.39 44.14 -2.56
C ASP A 1039 -16.89 43.77 -2.38
N SER A 1040 -17.27 43.24 -1.21
CA SER A 1040 -18.66 42.90 -0.89
C SER A 1040 -19.58 44.13 -0.90
N GLU A 1041 -19.09 45.26 -0.37
CA GLU A 1041 -19.77 46.56 -0.41
C GLU A 1041 -19.89 47.07 -1.85
N ARG A 1042 -18.83 46.95 -2.65
CA ARG A 1042 -18.83 47.30 -4.09
C ARG A 1042 -19.85 46.48 -4.88
N ARG A 1043 -20.03 45.19 -4.54
CA ARG A 1043 -20.98 44.28 -5.20
C ARG A 1043 -22.39 44.31 -4.60
N GLY A 1044 -22.59 44.92 -3.43
CA GLY A 1044 -23.87 44.94 -2.72
C GLY A 1044 -24.30 43.58 -2.19
N VAL A 1045 -23.34 42.72 -1.81
CA VAL A 1045 -23.58 41.34 -1.34
C VAL A 1045 -23.08 41.20 0.10
N THR A 1046 -23.84 40.52 0.95
CA THR A 1046 -23.38 40.14 2.29
C THR A 1046 -22.60 38.83 2.20
N ILE A 1047 -21.37 38.81 2.71
CA ILE A 1047 -20.50 37.63 2.74
C ILE A 1047 -20.15 37.26 4.19
N ASP A 1048 -19.88 35.98 4.42
CA ASP A 1048 -19.25 35.50 5.66
C ASP A 1048 -17.74 35.45 5.42
N THR A 1049 -17.01 36.44 5.95
CA THR A 1049 -15.57 36.58 5.70
C THR A 1049 -14.77 35.42 6.27
N ALA A 1050 -15.18 34.82 7.40
CA ALA A 1050 -14.45 33.72 8.01
C ALA A 1050 -14.52 32.46 7.13
N ARG A 1051 -15.69 32.17 6.58
CA ARG A 1051 -15.87 31.04 5.65
C ARG A 1051 -15.08 31.23 4.37
N GLU A 1052 -15.07 32.44 3.82
CA GLU A 1052 -14.38 32.71 2.56
C GLU A 1052 -12.85 32.70 2.73
N ILE A 1053 -12.33 33.08 3.89
CA ILE A 1053 -10.91 32.91 4.22
C ILE A 1053 -10.51 31.43 4.24
N GLU A 1054 -11.35 30.54 4.76
CA GLU A 1054 -11.10 29.10 4.72
C GLU A 1054 -11.14 28.56 3.27
N GLU A 1055 -12.13 28.97 2.47
CA GLU A 1055 -12.18 28.61 1.04
C GLU A 1055 -10.94 29.10 0.28
N LEU A 1056 -10.43 30.30 0.58
CA LEU A 1056 -9.20 30.82 -0.01
C LEU A 1056 -7.96 30.01 0.38
N LYS A 1057 -7.91 29.45 1.59
CA LYS A 1057 -6.82 28.53 1.98
C LYS A 1057 -6.93 27.20 1.24
N GLU A 1058 -8.13 26.63 1.16
CA GLU A 1058 -8.39 25.36 0.47
C GLU A 1058 -8.09 25.44 -1.04
N THR A 1059 -8.43 26.57 -1.67
CA THR A 1059 -8.19 26.83 -3.09
C THR A 1059 -6.76 27.31 -3.40
N GLY A 1060 -5.89 27.44 -2.39
CA GLY A 1060 -4.50 27.86 -2.57
C GLY A 1060 -4.33 29.33 -2.97
N ARG A 1061 -5.34 30.17 -2.71
CA ARG A 1061 -5.32 31.62 -2.97
C ARG A 1061 -4.90 32.44 -1.76
N TYR A 1062 -4.97 31.88 -0.56
CA TYR A 1062 -4.35 32.41 0.65
C TYR A 1062 -3.40 31.37 1.25
N VAL A 1063 -2.10 31.60 1.13
CA VAL A 1063 -1.06 30.62 1.50
C VAL A 1063 -0.24 31.14 2.67
N LEU A 1064 -0.13 30.30 3.70
CA LEU A 1064 0.56 30.61 4.95
C LEU A 1064 1.76 29.67 5.14
N GLU A 1065 2.95 30.24 5.31
CA GLU A 1065 4.16 29.49 5.71
C GLU A 1065 4.80 30.22 6.90
N VAL A 1066 4.33 29.88 8.10
CA VAL A 1066 4.71 30.55 9.34
C VAL A 1066 5.40 29.63 10.33
N TYR A 1067 6.35 30.18 11.08
CA TYR A 1067 7.29 29.44 11.93
C TYR A 1067 7.30 29.90 13.40
#